data_AF-A0A354BPR1-F1
#
_entry.id   AF-A0A354BPR1-F1
#
_cell.length_a   1.000
_cell.length_b   1.000
_cell.length_c   1.000
_cell.angle_alpha   90.00
_cell.angle_beta   90.00
_cell.angle_gamma   90.00
#
_symmetry.space_group_name_H-M   'P 1'
#
loop_
_entity.id
_entity.type
_entity.pdbx_description
1 polymer ?
#
loop_
_entity_poly.entity_id
_entity_poly.type
_entity_poly.pdbx_seq_one_letter_code
_entity_poly.pdbx_strand_id
1 'polypeptide(L)'
;MRSSHFQQSRRLRRAGAMRQLFSLVLMGGLAITPMAWAAEQHGHQGSAEQASAKKVIYREGGSVLHDRMMDEIKRQQEFIGKKGGYGTSANSHMMQQGVLLVADDPDKVSVSNGQRCPATAPIKDYHVTAINIEITLSRFLDYFPGYMYVLNENLDKARAEETANKEAREKENDPGALSNGLQGDVIQPLVIRANQGDCLKLTLHNQIADEPTNLVINGSSMVVASTGKPATPSNPDTTVAVGKQQSFEWYIKPDTQEGARFLRSHASREQFNLGLIGMLVVEPRGSRYLSPFDGKPMASGWEAMIEDPNGADFREFAIFYHEAGDEAFRILNKKGEMLPQRDPHTDSYRPGARLLNYRSEPHGTRIELQAHMGFYGDESMAYGSYTFGDPATTIPRSYLGDPAKFRMAGGSEIVHSHHLHGGSIRWARQPGNSNLDFAASSNGPVKFPLISDTSDRLDVQSIGPTEIYDQVIEGGSGGLQALAGEFVFHCHIPQHYVTGMWGFWRVYNTLQAPGFQTDVMKPLVELPDRVGRMRTGVASDKLVGTMVDWYGGKKFEITKDKSDWKANPAKVSIKDWVEMQVPPQGKPGHKNTEKEQTLAYDSTVNDWAWDGMKALSEPETTYEWVNYKSSTPGKRQEILFDPRSGKLSWPWLRPHLGRRVPFSPSHSGAPWLEPIHRRDDGSNSTEPAKPGEQGPWSLCPEGAPVKKFNIHAITLPITLKGATAKTPAIVDPGGLLYVLHEEEAEVRKNRAKQFPLVIRGNVQDCIDVVYKSELKDDTRQGFSSKTNLHPHMFQFDTQASDGPIIGFSYEMSLRPFTILKDEHPGKGMPVPMNTTIEADAAKGATSIKVKDASKFHVKTELGVGMDEVNGFESARISKIDGNTITFERPLLHAHKKGEIASVEWIRERWYVDADFGTTFWHDHVYGLDS
;
A
#
# COMPACT_ATOMS: atom_id res chain seq x y z
N MET A 1 -62.08 -5.89 -32.43
CA MET A 1 -62.95 -6.91 -33.07
C MET A 1 -62.17 -8.21 -33.14
N ARG A 2 -62.81 -9.31 -32.70
CA ARG A 2 -62.66 -10.74 -33.07
C ARG A 2 -61.34 -11.18 -33.76
N SER A 3 -60.76 -12.33 -33.50
CA SER A 3 -60.95 -13.45 -32.58
C SER A 3 -59.97 -14.52 -33.07
N SER A 4 -59.75 -15.52 -32.22
CA SER A 4 -59.47 -16.92 -32.53
C SER A 4 -58.15 -17.28 -33.21
N HIS A 5 -57.22 -17.93 -32.52
CA HIS A 5 -57.26 -19.32 -32.00
C HIS A 5 -56.95 -20.40 -33.05
N PHE A 6 -55.88 -21.12 -32.71
CA PHE A 6 -55.80 -22.57 -32.58
C PHE A 6 -55.41 -23.45 -33.78
N GLN A 7 -54.26 -24.10 -33.56
CA GLN A 7 -54.09 -25.55 -33.37
C GLN A 7 -53.48 -26.36 -34.52
N GLN A 8 -52.33 -26.97 -34.16
CA GLN A 8 -51.98 -28.39 -34.30
C GLN A 8 -52.08 -29.01 -35.72
N SER A 9 -51.15 -29.84 -36.17
CA SER A 9 -50.58 -30.96 -35.44
C SER A 9 -49.46 -31.56 -36.30
N ARG A 10 -48.34 -31.92 -35.66
CA ARG A 10 -47.87 -33.31 -35.52
C ARG A 10 -47.25 -33.98 -36.77
N ARG A 11 -45.94 -34.18 -36.60
CA ARG A 11 -45.28 -35.49 -36.37
C ARG A 11 -44.58 -36.18 -37.56
N LEU A 12 -43.29 -36.38 -37.27
CA LEU A 12 -42.54 -37.64 -37.26
C LEU A 12 -41.84 -38.09 -38.56
N ARG A 13 -40.52 -38.00 -38.45
CA ARG A 13 -39.53 -39.10 -38.41
C ARG A 13 -38.78 -39.45 -39.70
N ARG A 14 -37.46 -39.37 -39.46
CA ARG A 14 -36.40 -40.37 -39.69
C ARG A 14 -35.69 -40.35 -41.05
N ALA A 15 -34.46 -39.86 -40.94
CA ALA A 15 -33.20 -40.62 -41.03
C ALA A 15 -32.75 -41.12 -42.41
N GLY A 16 -31.46 -40.90 -42.67
CA GLY A 16 -30.69 -41.81 -43.52
C GLY A 16 -29.69 -41.16 -44.46
N ALA A 17 -28.51 -40.85 -43.92
CA ALA A 17 -27.18 -41.19 -44.46
C ALA A 17 -26.79 -41.00 -45.95
N MET A 18 -25.58 -40.45 -46.08
CA MET A 18 -24.46 -40.90 -46.94
C MET A 18 -24.30 -40.38 -48.38
N ARG A 19 -23.21 -39.57 -48.51
CA ARG A 19 -21.97 -39.81 -49.30
C ARG A 19 -21.88 -39.41 -50.79
N GLN A 20 -20.71 -38.81 -51.06
CA GLN A 20 -19.86 -38.83 -52.28
C GLN A 20 -20.18 -37.81 -53.39
N LEU A 21 -19.30 -36.81 -53.60
CA LEU A 21 -18.01 -36.78 -54.36
C LEU A 21 -18.25 -36.56 -55.86
N PHE A 22 -17.72 -35.47 -56.43
CA PHE A 22 -16.95 -35.48 -57.68
C PHE A 22 -16.25 -34.13 -57.92
N SER A 23 -15.12 -34.22 -58.62
CA SER A 23 -14.00 -33.26 -58.70
C SER A 23 -13.83 -32.68 -60.11
N LEU A 24 -12.83 -31.77 -60.25
CA LEU A 24 -12.10 -31.30 -61.46
C LEU A 24 -12.69 -30.08 -62.19
N VAL A 25 -12.07 -28.88 -62.22
CA VAL A 25 -10.74 -28.38 -62.72
C VAL A 25 -10.82 -27.88 -64.17
N LEU A 26 -10.43 -26.61 -64.42
CA LEU A 26 -9.52 -26.22 -65.51
C LEU A 26 -9.07 -24.74 -65.44
N MET A 27 -7.86 -24.53 -65.98
CA MET A 27 -6.94 -23.38 -65.87
C MET A 27 -7.19 -22.25 -66.88
N GLY A 28 -6.48 -21.13 -66.69
CA GLY A 28 -5.77 -20.45 -67.79
C GLY A 28 -5.87 -18.92 -67.81
N GLY A 29 -4.74 -18.23 -67.60
CA GLY A 29 -4.62 -16.77 -67.72
C GLY A 29 -4.05 -16.30 -69.06
N LEU A 30 -4.08 -14.97 -69.29
CA LEU A 30 -3.16 -14.23 -70.16
C LEU A 30 -3.36 -12.72 -70.00
N ALA A 31 -2.23 -11.99 -70.02
CA ALA A 31 -2.08 -10.55 -69.83
C ALA A 31 -2.37 -9.72 -71.09
N ILE A 32 -2.56 -8.40 -70.94
CA ILE A 32 -1.99 -7.26 -71.73
C ILE A 32 -2.46 -5.93 -71.09
N THR A 33 -1.56 -4.95 -70.99
CA THR A 33 -1.63 -3.61 -70.38
C THR A 33 -2.35 -2.56 -71.27
N PRO A 34 -2.74 -1.38 -70.72
CA PRO A 34 -1.88 -0.19 -70.92
C PRO A 34 -1.81 0.81 -69.72
N MET A 35 -0.77 1.65 -69.81
CA MET A 35 -0.43 2.90 -69.11
C MET A 35 -1.63 3.81 -68.75
N ALA A 36 -1.62 4.79 -67.83
CA ALA A 36 -0.84 5.26 -66.68
C ALA A 36 -1.38 6.68 -66.35
N TRP A 37 -1.07 7.19 -65.15
CA TRP A 37 -1.34 8.53 -64.57
C TRP A 37 -2.70 8.70 -63.87
N ALA A 38 -2.80 9.14 -62.61
CA ALA A 38 -1.82 9.40 -61.54
C ALA A 38 -2.61 9.61 -60.24
N ALA A 39 -2.33 8.82 -59.20
CA ALA A 39 -2.61 9.11 -57.78
C ALA A 39 -2.02 7.95 -56.94
N GLU A 40 -0.71 8.01 -56.63
CA GLU A 40 -0.07 7.01 -55.78
C GLU A 40 -0.21 7.38 -54.30
N GLN A 41 -0.91 6.49 -53.58
CA GLN A 41 -0.68 6.22 -52.17
C GLN A 41 0.76 5.73 -52.01
N HIS A 42 1.58 6.42 -51.22
CA HIS A 42 2.85 5.83 -50.78
C HIS A 42 2.56 4.78 -49.71
N GLY A 43 2.56 3.52 -50.16
CA GLY A 43 2.68 2.35 -49.30
C GLY A 43 4.03 2.34 -48.61
N HIS A 44 4.02 2.23 -47.28
CA HIS A 44 5.20 1.90 -46.51
C HIS A 44 5.60 0.45 -46.80
N GLN A 45 6.56 0.27 -47.72
CA GLN A 45 7.53 -0.80 -47.59
C GLN A 45 8.49 -0.41 -46.46
N GLY A 46 8.10 -0.77 -45.22
CA GLY A 46 9.02 -0.90 -44.11
C GLY A 46 9.51 -2.34 -44.08
N SER A 47 10.80 -2.55 -44.37
CA SER A 47 11.49 -3.81 -44.14
C SER A 47 11.21 -4.28 -42.72
N ALA A 48 10.63 -5.48 -42.61
CA ALA A 48 10.58 -6.23 -41.37
C ALA A 48 12.01 -6.64 -40.98
N GLU A 49 12.78 -5.70 -40.44
CA GLU A 49 13.88 -6.05 -39.56
C GLU A 49 13.27 -6.52 -38.24
N GLN A 50 13.61 -7.75 -37.90
CA GLN A 50 13.25 -8.43 -36.67
C GLN A 50 13.72 -7.60 -35.47
N ALA A 51 12.84 -6.75 -34.93
CA ALA A 51 12.93 -6.34 -33.54
C ALA A 51 12.82 -7.61 -32.68
N SER A 52 13.88 -7.86 -31.93
CA SER A 52 14.13 -9.07 -31.15
C SER A 52 13.12 -9.25 -30.01
N ALA A 53 11.97 -9.85 -30.30
CA ALA A 53 11.10 -10.50 -29.32
C ALA A 53 11.64 -11.90 -28.89
N LYS A 54 12.81 -12.31 -29.40
CA LYS A 54 13.48 -13.57 -29.04
C LYS A 54 14.39 -13.35 -27.83
N LYS A 55 13.84 -13.17 -26.62
CA LYS A 55 14.62 -13.41 -25.37
C LYS A 55 13.84 -13.41 -24.05
N VAL A 56 12.50 -13.31 -24.06
CA VAL A 56 11.72 -13.69 -22.87
C VAL A 56 11.81 -15.22 -22.74
N ILE A 57 12.38 -15.72 -21.65
CA ILE A 57 12.41 -17.16 -21.37
C ILE A 57 11.00 -17.58 -20.96
N TYR A 58 10.21 -18.02 -21.94
CA TYR A 58 8.91 -18.64 -21.68
C TYR A 58 9.10 -20.05 -21.16
N ARG A 59 8.46 -20.38 -20.04
CA ARG A 59 8.26 -21.75 -19.60
C ARG A 59 6.77 -22.05 -19.72
N GLU A 60 6.41 -23.04 -20.54
CA GLU A 60 5.00 -23.42 -20.74
C GLU A 60 4.37 -23.80 -19.39
N GLY A 61 3.17 -23.25 -19.12
CA GLY A 61 2.38 -23.61 -17.94
C GLY A 61 1.92 -25.06 -18.01
N GLY A 62 1.81 -25.72 -16.86
CA GLY A 62 1.35 -27.12 -16.78
C GLY A 62 -0.11 -27.29 -17.24
N SER A 63 -0.47 -28.49 -17.69
CA SER A 63 -1.81 -28.81 -18.23
C SER A 63 -2.96 -28.48 -17.27
N VAL A 64 -2.73 -28.54 -15.96
CA VAL A 64 -3.72 -28.20 -14.93
C VAL A 64 -4.10 -26.72 -14.95
N LEU A 65 -3.16 -25.82 -15.26
CA LEU A 65 -3.43 -24.39 -15.34
C LEU A 65 -4.20 -24.07 -16.63
N HIS A 66 -3.86 -24.75 -17.73
CA HIS A 66 -4.65 -24.68 -18.96
C HIS A 66 -6.08 -25.17 -18.71
N ASP A 67 -6.28 -26.32 -18.07
CA ASP A 67 -7.62 -26.85 -17.78
C ASP A 67 -8.43 -25.94 -16.85
N ARG A 68 -7.82 -25.40 -15.78
CA ARG A 68 -8.49 -24.44 -14.88
C ARG A 68 -8.77 -23.09 -15.53
N MET A 69 -7.84 -22.59 -16.34
CA MET A 69 -8.04 -21.39 -17.15
C MET A 69 -9.18 -21.62 -18.14
N MET A 70 -9.23 -22.78 -18.79
CA MET A 70 -10.30 -23.13 -19.73
C MET A 70 -11.63 -23.37 -19.01
N ASP A 71 -11.65 -23.91 -17.79
CA ASP A 71 -12.84 -24.03 -16.96
C ASP A 71 -13.35 -22.66 -16.48
N GLU A 72 -12.46 -21.74 -16.08
CA GLU A 72 -12.84 -20.38 -15.72
C GLU A 72 -13.29 -19.58 -16.94
N ILE A 73 -12.58 -19.69 -18.07
CA ILE A 73 -13.02 -19.13 -19.37
C ILE A 73 -14.38 -19.70 -19.75
N LYS A 74 -14.63 -21.00 -19.56
CA LYS A 74 -15.92 -21.65 -19.85
C LYS A 74 -17.01 -21.16 -18.91
N ARG A 75 -16.74 -21.06 -17.60
CA ARG A 75 -17.66 -20.48 -16.60
C ARG A 75 -18.01 -19.03 -16.95
N GLN A 76 -17.01 -18.25 -17.37
CA GLN A 76 -17.18 -16.87 -17.82
C GLN A 76 -17.91 -16.80 -19.17
N GLN A 77 -17.65 -17.69 -20.12
CA GLN A 77 -18.39 -17.77 -21.38
C GLN A 77 -19.84 -18.20 -21.16
N GLU A 78 -20.12 -19.05 -20.17
CA GLU A 78 -21.48 -19.41 -19.75
C GLU A 78 -22.18 -18.23 -19.02
N PHE A 79 -21.43 -17.39 -18.31
CA PHE A 79 -21.91 -16.15 -17.69
C PHE A 79 -22.17 -15.05 -18.73
N ILE A 80 -21.22 -14.82 -19.64
CA ILE A 80 -21.28 -13.88 -20.77
C ILE A 80 -22.32 -14.34 -21.80
N GLY A 81 -22.52 -15.65 -21.97
CA GLY A 81 -23.57 -16.23 -22.81
C GLY A 81 -25.00 -15.81 -22.42
N LYS A 82 -25.19 -15.21 -21.23
CA LYS A 82 -26.45 -14.60 -20.81
C LYS A 82 -26.57 -13.10 -21.11
N LYS A 83 -25.49 -12.40 -21.50
CA LYS A 83 -25.51 -10.99 -21.93
C LYS A 83 -24.63 -10.83 -23.18
N GLY A 84 -25.29 -10.71 -24.33
CA GLY A 84 -24.66 -10.69 -25.66
C GLY A 84 -23.42 -9.78 -25.78
N GLY A 85 -22.33 -10.37 -26.27
CA GLY A 85 -21.04 -9.73 -26.45
C GLY A 85 -20.97 -8.74 -27.63
N TYR A 86 -20.00 -7.84 -27.53
CA TYR A 86 -19.43 -7.01 -28.61
C TYR A 86 -20.31 -5.93 -29.27
N GLY A 87 -21.49 -5.62 -28.73
CA GLY A 87 -22.31 -4.49 -29.19
C GLY A 87 -22.25 -3.22 -28.32
N THR A 88 -21.65 -3.27 -27.13
CA THR A 88 -21.82 -2.22 -26.10
C THR A 88 -20.55 -1.47 -25.70
N SER A 89 -19.35 -1.88 -26.14
CA SER A 89 -18.09 -1.23 -25.73
C SER A 89 -17.94 0.22 -26.23
N ALA A 90 -18.53 0.54 -27.39
CA ALA A 90 -18.52 1.90 -27.92
C ALA A 90 -19.49 2.83 -27.16
N ASN A 91 -20.59 2.28 -26.63
CA ASN A 91 -21.55 3.06 -25.82
C ASN A 91 -21.13 3.18 -24.35
N SER A 92 -20.35 2.21 -23.82
CA SER A 92 -19.78 2.32 -22.47
C SER A 92 -18.68 3.37 -22.39
N HIS A 93 -17.90 3.58 -23.45
CA HIS A 93 -16.87 4.62 -23.50
C HIS A 93 -17.45 6.04 -23.50
N MET A 94 -18.65 6.23 -24.07
CA MET A 94 -19.39 7.51 -24.04
C MET A 94 -20.06 7.78 -22.68
N MET A 95 -20.37 6.74 -21.90
CA MET A 95 -20.93 6.84 -20.56
C MET A 95 -19.86 6.97 -19.46
N GLN A 96 -18.59 6.67 -19.77
CA GLN A 96 -17.44 6.81 -18.87
C GLN A 96 -16.84 8.23 -18.82
N GLN A 97 -17.17 9.09 -19.78
CA GLN A 97 -16.69 10.48 -19.85
C GLN A 97 -17.80 11.44 -19.40
N GLY A 98 -17.97 11.54 -18.09
CA GLY A 98 -18.84 12.53 -17.46
C GLY A 98 -20.32 12.18 -17.45
N VAL A 99 -21.01 12.68 -16.42
CA VAL A 99 -22.47 12.72 -16.39
C VAL A 99 -22.91 13.49 -17.65
N LEU A 100 -23.52 12.80 -18.61
CA LEU A 100 -24.41 13.50 -19.52
C LEU A 100 -25.51 14.09 -18.64
N LEU A 101 -25.47 15.41 -18.44
CA LEU A 101 -26.61 16.17 -17.96
C LEU A 101 -27.71 16.10 -19.05
N VAL A 102 -28.22 14.90 -19.30
CA VAL A 102 -29.53 14.75 -19.92
C VAL A 102 -30.47 15.32 -18.86
N ALA A 103 -31.25 16.32 -19.23
CA ALA A 103 -32.34 16.78 -18.39
C ALA A 103 -33.17 15.54 -18.05
N ASP A 104 -33.02 15.05 -16.82
CA ASP A 104 -33.82 13.93 -16.34
C ASP A 104 -35.28 14.32 -16.48
N ASP A 105 -36.10 13.32 -16.80
CA ASP A 105 -37.54 13.38 -16.73
C ASP A 105 -37.96 14.15 -15.45
N PRO A 106 -38.65 15.31 -15.56
CA PRO A 106 -39.03 16.13 -14.41
C PRO A 106 -39.84 15.36 -13.36
N ASP A 107 -40.49 14.26 -13.78
CA ASP A 107 -41.25 13.37 -12.91
C ASP A 107 -40.35 12.43 -12.07
N LYS A 108 -39.06 12.31 -12.40
CA LYS A 108 -38.06 11.48 -11.69
C LYS A 108 -37.17 12.27 -10.74
N VAL A 109 -37.04 13.59 -10.90
CA VAL A 109 -36.30 14.47 -9.98
C VAL A 109 -37.30 15.26 -9.12
N SER A 110 -37.87 14.60 -8.12
CA SER A 110 -38.73 15.25 -7.14
C SER A 110 -37.91 15.75 -5.94
N VAL A 111 -37.86 17.06 -5.71
CA VAL A 111 -37.36 17.64 -4.45
C VAL A 111 -38.47 17.52 -3.41
N SER A 112 -38.22 16.78 -2.32
CA SER A 112 -39.18 16.63 -1.22
C SER A 112 -38.76 17.48 -0.02
N ASN A 113 -39.73 17.96 0.77
CA ASN A 113 -39.47 18.80 1.95
C ASN A 113 -38.82 18.06 3.15
N GLY A 114 -38.33 16.84 2.94
CA GLY A 114 -37.98 15.91 4.02
C GLY A 114 -39.24 15.34 4.70
N GLN A 115 -39.08 14.20 5.37
CA GLN A 115 -40.17 13.55 6.12
C GLN A 115 -39.79 13.51 7.60
N ARG A 116 -40.77 13.78 8.47
CA ARG A 116 -40.64 13.51 9.91
C ARG A 116 -40.51 12.02 10.13
N CYS A 117 -39.88 11.62 11.23
CA CYS A 117 -39.74 10.21 11.52
C CYS A 117 -41.09 9.56 11.82
N PRO A 118 -41.33 8.36 11.27
CA PRO A 118 -42.44 7.52 11.72
C PRO A 118 -42.30 7.18 13.21
N ALA A 119 -43.42 7.12 13.92
CA ALA A 119 -43.43 6.78 15.35
C ALA A 119 -42.84 5.39 15.67
N THR A 120 -42.77 4.50 14.68
CA THR A 120 -42.26 3.12 14.81
C THR A 120 -40.80 2.98 14.41
N ALA A 121 -40.15 4.03 13.91
CA ALA A 121 -38.74 3.97 13.51
C ALA A 121 -37.83 3.93 14.75
N PRO A 122 -36.80 3.06 14.80
CA PRO A 122 -35.82 3.08 15.89
C PRO A 122 -35.12 4.44 15.96
N ILE A 123 -34.92 4.98 17.16
CA ILE A 123 -34.34 6.31 17.32
C ILE A 123 -32.83 6.20 17.58
N LYS A 124 -32.06 6.98 16.83
CA LYS A 124 -30.65 7.32 17.12
C LYS A 124 -30.61 8.78 17.54
N ASP A 125 -30.25 9.04 18.79
CA ASP A 125 -30.24 10.39 19.36
C ASP A 125 -28.82 10.80 19.70
N TYR A 126 -28.34 11.89 19.10
CA TYR A 126 -27.03 12.47 19.39
C TYR A 126 -27.13 13.93 19.81
N HIS A 127 -26.41 14.24 20.88
CA HIS A 127 -26.17 15.61 21.33
C HIS A 127 -24.74 16.01 20.95
N VAL A 128 -24.62 16.98 20.06
CA VAL A 128 -23.36 17.45 19.50
C VAL A 128 -23.14 18.89 19.95
N THR A 129 -21.95 19.21 20.43
CA THR A 129 -21.51 20.57 20.71
C THR A 129 -20.49 20.99 19.66
N ALA A 130 -20.67 22.18 19.07
CA ALA A 130 -19.64 22.84 18.28
C ALA A 130 -18.82 23.77 19.18
N ILE A 131 -17.48 23.68 19.11
CA ILE A 131 -16.54 24.43 19.96
C ILE A 131 -15.38 25.00 19.15
N ASN A 132 -14.77 26.09 19.63
CA ASN A 132 -13.38 26.41 19.32
C ASN A 132 -12.46 25.44 20.08
N ILE A 133 -11.42 24.93 19.44
CA ILE A 133 -10.42 24.06 20.07
C ILE A 133 -9.06 24.23 19.38
N GLU A 134 -7.98 24.08 20.14
CA GLU A 134 -6.64 24.00 19.60
C GLU A 134 -6.35 22.59 19.07
N ILE A 135 -6.17 22.47 17.75
CA ILE A 135 -5.91 21.20 17.09
C ILE A 135 -4.40 20.99 17.02
N THR A 136 -3.92 19.96 17.71
CA THR A 136 -2.52 19.53 17.67
C THR A 136 -2.35 18.44 16.60
N LEU A 137 -1.38 18.62 15.70
CA LEU A 137 -1.23 17.86 14.45
C LEU A 137 -0.53 16.52 14.62
N SER A 138 0.44 16.45 15.52
CA SER A 138 1.25 15.26 15.75
C SER A 138 1.92 15.35 17.12
N ARG A 139 2.70 14.31 17.46
CA ARG A 139 3.47 14.24 18.71
C ARG A 139 4.66 15.21 18.75
N PHE A 140 4.93 15.93 17.64
CA PHE A 140 5.83 17.08 17.60
C PHE A 140 5.20 18.37 18.16
N LEU A 141 3.88 18.35 18.40
CA LEU A 141 3.09 19.40 19.05
C LEU A 141 2.91 20.70 18.26
N ASP A 142 3.13 20.66 16.95
CA ASP A 142 2.68 21.71 16.03
C ASP A 142 1.15 21.74 16.02
N TYR A 143 0.57 22.94 15.93
CA TYR A 143 -0.85 23.15 16.20
C TYR A 143 -1.43 24.36 15.47
N PHE A 144 -2.76 24.45 15.49
CA PHE A 144 -3.48 25.64 15.07
C PHE A 144 -4.79 25.81 15.86
N PRO A 145 -5.26 27.06 16.07
CA PRO A 145 -6.61 27.31 16.57
C PRO A 145 -7.64 26.90 15.51
N GLY A 146 -8.59 26.07 15.87
CA GLY A 146 -9.63 25.58 14.96
C GLY A 146 -10.97 25.37 15.64
N TYR A 147 -11.79 24.56 14.98
CA TYR A 147 -13.15 24.26 15.39
C TYR A 147 -13.41 22.76 15.33
N MET A 148 -14.27 22.25 16.20
CA MET A 148 -14.59 20.82 16.25
C MET A 148 -16.04 20.59 16.64
N TYR A 149 -16.65 19.57 16.03
CA TYR A 149 -17.88 18.97 16.55
C TYR A 149 -17.50 17.84 17.52
N VAL A 150 -18.09 17.84 18.70
CA VAL A 150 -17.85 16.82 19.72
C VAL A 150 -19.17 16.34 20.31
N LEU A 151 -19.29 15.06 20.66
CA LEU A 151 -20.43 14.60 21.47
C LEU A 151 -20.39 15.29 22.83
N ASN A 152 -21.53 15.74 23.35
CA ASN A 152 -21.61 16.46 24.63
C ASN A 152 -20.92 15.68 25.78
N GLU A 153 -21.06 14.36 25.80
CA GLU A 153 -20.45 13.46 26.79
C GLU A 153 -18.91 13.39 26.74
N ASN A 154 -18.29 13.86 25.65
CA ASN A 154 -16.84 13.87 25.46
C ASN A 154 -16.25 15.28 25.49
N LEU A 155 -17.05 16.33 25.73
CA LEU A 155 -16.59 17.72 25.78
C LEU A 155 -15.47 17.93 26.81
N ASP A 156 -15.68 17.46 28.04
CA ASP A 156 -14.68 17.61 29.11
C ASP A 156 -13.37 16.87 28.78
N LYS A 157 -13.47 15.72 28.12
CA LYS A 157 -12.29 14.95 27.69
C LYS A 157 -11.52 15.69 26.58
N ALA A 158 -12.22 16.27 25.61
CA ALA A 158 -11.59 17.08 24.56
C ALA A 158 -10.82 18.27 25.16
N ARG A 159 -11.40 18.96 26.16
CA ARG A 159 -10.73 20.06 26.87
C ARG A 159 -9.54 19.59 27.72
N ALA A 160 -9.64 18.40 28.31
CA ALA A 160 -8.52 17.81 29.03
C ALA A 160 -7.36 17.45 28.09
N GLU A 161 -7.65 16.88 26.91
CA GLU A 161 -6.62 16.61 25.89
C GLU A 161 -5.98 17.90 25.36
N GLU A 162 -6.77 18.92 25.06
CA GLU A 162 -6.28 20.25 24.65
C GLU A 162 -5.31 20.83 25.70
N THR A 163 -5.69 20.74 26.99
CA THR A 163 -4.84 21.20 28.10
C THR A 163 -3.55 20.39 28.18
N ALA A 164 -3.64 19.07 28.12
CA ALA A 164 -2.47 18.19 28.18
C ALA A 164 -1.50 18.45 27.01
N ASN A 165 -2.02 18.69 25.80
CA ASN A 165 -1.20 19.01 24.63
C ASN A 165 -0.47 20.34 24.79
N LYS A 166 -1.16 21.35 25.33
CA LYS A 166 -0.55 22.64 25.62
C LYS A 166 0.55 22.53 26.68
N GLU A 167 0.31 21.78 27.75
CA GLU A 167 1.31 21.54 28.81
C GLU A 167 2.53 20.75 28.31
N ALA A 168 2.32 19.81 27.38
CA ALA A 168 3.38 18.99 26.81
C ALA A 168 4.40 19.80 26.00
N ARG A 169 4.02 20.97 25.44
CA ARG A 169 4.94 21.83 24.66
C ARG A 169 6.14 22.32 25.48
N GLU A 170 5.98 22.43 26.78
CA GLU A 170 7.01 22.88 27.72
C GLU A 170 8.01 21.78 28.12
N LYS A 171 7.74 20.52 27.72
CA LYS A 171 8.57 19.36 28.07
C LYS A 171 9.17 18.71 26.83
N GLU A 172 10.43 18.31 26.93
CA GLU A 172 11.09 17.59 25.86
C GLU A 172 10.52 16.17 25.74
N ASN A 173 10.22 15.74 24.50
CA ASN A 173 9.70 14.41 24.17
C ASN A 173 8.38 14.01 24.87
N ASP A 174 7.62 14.95 25.44
CA ASP A 174 6.27 14.70 25.94
C ASP A 174 5.29 14.73 24.75
N PRO A 175 4.59 13.63 24.43
CA PRO A 175 3.65 13.60 23.31
C PRO A 175 2.30 14.26 23.63
N GLY A 176 2.07 14.69 24.88
CA GLY A 176 0.76 15.13 25.33
C GLY A 176 -0.27 14.00 25.31
N ALA A 177 -1.49 14.31 24.89
CA ALA A 177 -2.56 13.34 24.73
C ALA A 177 -2.55 12.61 23.38
N LEU A 178 -1.58 12.90 22.50
CA LEU A 178 -1.53 12.36 21.12
C LEU A 178 -1.07 10.91 21.16
N SER A 179 -1.92 10.00 20.69
CA SER A 179 -1.49 8.62 20.44
C SER A 179 -0.83 8.47 19.07
N ASN A 180 -0.01 7.43 18.92
CA ASN A 180 0.41 6.97 17.60
C ASN A 180 -0.82 6.41 16.88
N GLY A 181 -1.01 6.72 15.59
CA GLY A 181 -2.09 6.14 14.79
C GLY A 181 -3.51 6.61 15.12
N LEU A 182 -3.68 7.72 15.86
CA LEU A 182 -4.94 8.28 16.37
C LEU A 182 -5.86 7.31 17.16
N GLN A 183 -5.25 6.42 17.93
CA GLN A 183 -5.82 5.31 18.67
C GLN A 183 -6.74 5.73 19.84
N GLY A 184 -7.87 6.36 19.53
CA GLY A 184 -8.92 6.75 20.48
C GLY A 184 -8.76 8.13 21.11
N ASP A 185 -7.95 9.01 20.53
CA ASP A 185 -7.88 10.44 20.88
C ASP A 185 -9.26 11.08 20.74
N VAL A 186 -9.68 11.96 21.64
CA VAL A 186 -10.98 12.65 21.54
C VAL A 186 -10.94 13.82 20.56
N ILE A 187 -9.81 14.51 20.42
CA ILE A 187 -9.61 15.55 19.40
C ILE A 187 -9.42 14.91 18.02
N GLN A 188 -10.55 14.66 17.35
CA GLN A 188 -10.68 14.07 16.01
C GLN A 188 -12.00 14.56 15.36
N PRO A 189 -12.17 14.46 14.03
CA PRO A 189 -13.47 14.75 13.40
C PRO A 189 -14.60 13.87 13.95
N LEU A 190 -15.81 14.41 14.04
CA LEU A 190 -16.97 13.66 14.50
C LEU A 190 -17.37 12.60 13.47
N VAL A 191 -17.45 11.33 13.86
CA VAL A 191 -17.95 10.25 13.01
C VAL A 191 -19.04 9.48 13.74
N ILE A 192 -20.29 9.75 13.38
CA ILE A 192 -21.49 9.11 13.94
C ILE A 192 -22.14 8.17 12.93
N ARG A 193 -23.02 7.28 13.40
CA ARG A 193 -23.58 6.20 12.56
C ARG A 193 -25.07 6.01 12.81
N ALA A 194 -25.84 5.79 11.76
CA ALA A 194 -27.26 5.42 11.86
C ALA A 194 -27.60 4.38 10.80
N ASN A 195 -28.56 3.50 11.07
CA ASN A 195 -28.89 2.43 10.14
C ASN A 195 -29.97 2.86 9.15
N GLN A 196 -30.04 2.18 8.02
CA GLN A 196 -31.21 2.20 7.15
C GLN A 196 -32.48 1.87 7.96
N GLY A 197 -33.47 2.75 7.91
CA GLY A 197 -34.73 2.64 8.65
C GLY A 197 -34.75 3.35 10.02
N ASP A 198 -33.61 3.87 10.49
CA ASP A 198 -33.55 4.63 11.74
C ASP A 198 -34.11 6.05 11.58
N CYS A 199 -34.64 6.57 12.67
CA CYS A 199 -34.87 7.98 12.90
C CYS A 199 -33.66 8.60 13.58
N LEU A 200 -32.91 9.42 12.85
CA LEU A 200 -31.81 10.19 13.40
C LEU A 200 -32.34 11.50 14.01
N LYS A 201 -32.09 11.70 15.30
CA LYS A 201 -32.30 12.96 16.02
C LYS A 201 -30.96 13.55 16.39
N LEU A 202 -30.74 14.81 16.02
CA LEU A 202 -29.50 15.53 16.28
C LEU A 202 -29.80 16.84 17.01
N THR A 203 -29.26 17.02 18.20
CA THR A 203 -29.31 18.30 18.90
C THR A 203 -27.94 18.96 18.85
N LEU A 204 -27.84 20.08 18.14
CA LEU A 204 -26.63 20.90 18.07
C LEU A 204 -26.65 21.97 19.16
N HIS A 205 -25.61 22.01 19.99
CA HIS A 205 -25.32 23.07 20.95
C HIS A 205 -24.18 23.94 20.40
N ASN A 206 -24.35 25.25 20.35
CA ASN A 206 -23.29 26.15 19.92
C ASN A 206 -22.53 26.73 21.13
N GLN A 207 -21.27 26.32 21.29
CA GLN A 207 -20.32 26.87 22.26
C GLN A 207 -19.09 27.49 21.57
N ILE A 208 -19.20 27.82 20.28
CA ILE A 208 -18.22 28.65 19.59
C ILE A 208 -18.33 30.08 20.12
N ALA A 209 -17.19 30.71 20.40
CA ALA A 209 -17.10 32.08 20.83
C ALA A 209 -17.55 33.04 19.72
N ASP A 210 -18.46 33.96 20.06
CA ASP A 210 -18.87 35.12 19.27
C ASP A 210 -19.43 34.85 17.84
N GLU A 211 -19.61 33.59 17.45
CA GLU A 211 -20.09 33.22 16.11
C GLU A 211 -21.28 32.26 16.12
N PRO A 212 -22.29 32.47 15.26
CA PRO A 212 -23.30 31.45 15.02
C PRO A 212 -22.70 30.26 14.25
N THR A 213 -23.35 29.11 14.35
CA THR A 213 -22.95 27.92 13.60
C THR A 213 -24.18 27.14 13.13
N ASN A 214 -23.98 26.13 12.29
CA ASN A 214 -25.00 25.15 11.95
C ASN A 214 -24.33 23.78 11.74
N LEU A 215 -25.13 22.79 11.40
CA LEU A 215 -24.68 21.43 11.13
C LEU A 215 -25.52 20.92 9.96
N VAL A 216 -24.87 20.66 8.83
CA VAL A 216 -25.53 20.17 7.62
C VAL A 216 -24.89 18.85 7.20
N ILE A 217 -25.73 17.83 6.99
CA ILE A 217 -25.33 16.54 6.44
C ILE A 217 -25.64 16.55 4.94
N ASN A 218 -24.61 16.43 4.12
CA ASN A 218 -24.74 16.40 2.67
C ASN A 218 -25.58 15.20 2.21
N GLY A 219 -26.53 15.44 1.30
CA GLY A 219 -27.43 14.39 0.79
C GLY A 219 -28.51 13.94 1.77
N SER A 220 -28.63 14.56 2.95
CA SER A 220 -29.72 14.27 3.89
C SER A 220 -31.01 15.00 3.53
N SER A 221 -32.14 14.42 3.93
CA SER A 221 -33.45 15.08 3.90
C SER A 221 -33.86 15.56 5.29
N MET A 222 -32.89 16.11 6.03
CA MET A 222 -33.03 16.54 7.42
C MET A 222 -33.99 17.73 7.54
N VAL A 223 -34.76 17.78 8.62
CA VAL A 223 -35.71 18.86 8.94
C VAL A 223 -35.43 19.43 10.33
N VAL A 224 -35.79 20.69 10.55
CA VAL A 224 -35.79 21.29 11.90
C VAL A 224 -36.94 20.69 12.69
N ALA A 225 -36.68 20.07 13.84
CA ALA A 225 -37.65 19.26 14.56
C ALA A 225 -38.90 20.06 14.98
N SER A 226 -38.73 21.31 15.40
CA SER A 226 -39.82 22.18 15.85
C SER A 226 -40.74 22.63 14.71
N THR A 227 -40.19 22.94 13.53
CA THR A 227 -40.95 23.52 12.42
C THR A 227 -41.33 22.51 11.34
N GLY A 228 -40.61 21.38 11.24
CA GLY A 228 -40.73 20.39 10.18
C GLY A 228 -40.27 20.91 8.81
N LYS A 229 -39.62 22.08 8.75
CA LYS A 229 -39.09 22.65 7.52
C LYS A 229 -37.70 22.07 7.20
N PRO A 230 -37.30 21.99 5.93
CA PRO A 230 -35.98 21.53 5.52
C PRO A 230 -34.84 22.21 6.28
N ALA A 231 -33.86 21.42 6.74
CA ALA A 231 -32.67 21.90 7.44
C ALA A 231 -31.56 22.32 6.46
N THR A 232 -31.88 23.24 5.56
CA THR A 232 -30.96 23.77 4.54
C THR A 232 -30.25 25.05 5.00
N PRO A 233 -29.07 25.40 4.46
CA PRO A 233 -28.37 26.66 4.77
C PRO A 233 -29.21 27.93 4.55
N SER A 234 -30.21 27.90 3.67
CA SER A 234 -31.12 29.02 3.41
C SER A 234 -32.26 29.16 4.44
N ASN A 235 -32.44 28.20 5.33
CA ASN A 235 -33.45 28.26 6.38
C ASN A 235 -32.82 28.85 7.66
N PRO A 236 -33.25 30.04 8.13
CA PRO A 236 -32.65 30.69 9.29
C PRO A 236 -32.83 29.89 10.59
N ASP A 237 -33.85 29.02 10.66
CA ASP A 237 -34.07 28.13 11.82
C ASP A 237 -32.95 27.06 11.96
N THR A 238 -32.08 26.92 10.96
CA THR A 238 -30.93 25.98 11.01
C THR A 238 -29.69 26.57 11.64
N THR A 239 -29.63 27.90 11.76
CA THR A 239 -28.50 28.61 12.34
C THR A 239 -28.69 28.72 13.85
N VAL A 240 -27.70 28.24 14.60
CA VAL A 240 -27.70 28.21 16.07
C VAL A 240 -26.83 29.34 16.58
N ALA A 241 -27.46 30.32 17.24
CA ALA A 241 -26.76 31.41 17.89
C ALA A 241 -25.90 30.92 19.07
N VAL A 242 -24.90 31.71 19.46
CA VAL A 242 -23.99 31.42 20.58
C VAL A 242 -24.78 31.09 21.86
N GLY A 243 -24.40 30.00 22.53
CA GLY A 243 -25.03 29.54 23.77
C GLY A 243 -26.46 28.99 23.60
N LYS A 244 -26.94 28.82 22.37
CA LYS A 244 -28.24 28.21 22.06
C LYS A 244 -28.08 26.78 21.53
N GLN A 245 -29.22 26.12 21.37
CA GLN A 245 -29.30 24.80 20.77
C GLN A 245 -30.44 24.71 19.76
N GLN A 246 -30.33 23.80 18.80
CA GLN A 246 -31.38 23.45 17.85
C GLN A 246 -31.43 21.94 17.65
N SER A 247 -32.64 21.40 17.46
CA SER A 247 -32.84 19.98 17.21
C SER A 247 -33.29 19.73 15.77
N PHE A 248 -32.70 18.72 15.16
CA PHE A 248 -32.94 18.27 13.80
C PHE A 248 -33.37 16.81 13.79
N GLU A 249 -34.09 16.43 12.74
CA GLU A 249 -34.61 15.09 12.55
C GLU A 249 -34.39 14.65 11.11
N TRP A 250 -33.91 13.42 10.91
CA TRP A 250 -33.79 12.79 9.60
C TRP A 250 -34.28 11.35 9.67
N TYR A 251 -35.36 11.05 8.95
CA TYR A 251 -35.75 9.66 8.69
C TYR A 251 -34.89 9.06 7.58
N ILE A 252 -34.02 8.13 7.93
CA ILE A 252 -33.21 7.38 6.98
C ILE A 252 -34.09 6.27 6.43
N LYS A 253 -34.54 6.42 5.19
CA LYS A 253 -35.42 5.43 4.58
C LYS A 253 -34.69 4.09 4.41
N PRO A 254 -35.40 2.95 4.45
CA PRO A 254 -34.79 1.63 4.26
C PRO A 254 -34.02 1.45 2.93
N ASP A 255 -34.35 2.24 1.92
CA ASP A 255 -33.71 2.25 0.59
C ASP A 255 -32.60 3.31 0.45
N THR A 256 -32.27 4.03 1.53
CA THR A 256 -31.15 5.00 1.53
C THR A 256 -29.85 4.25 1.26
N GLN A 257 -29.06 4.72 0.30
CA GLN A 257 -27.75 4.13 0.00
C GLN A 257 -26.85 4.11 1.25
N GLU A 258 -26.28 2.94 1.53
CA GLU A 258 -25.24 2.74 2.55
C GLU A 258 -24.03 3.64 2.26
N GLY A 259 -23.38 4.15 3.30
CA GLY A 259 -22.08 4.79 3.18
C GLY A 259 -22.00 6.16 3.83
N ALA A 260 -20.86 6.81 3.61
CA ALA A 260 -20.53 8.09 4.22
C ALA A 260 -21.45 9.23 3.76
N ARG A 261 -21.63 10.23 4.62
CA ARG A 261 -22.23 11.53 4.31
C ARG A 261 -21.42 12.61 5.01
N PHE A 262 -20.89 13.56 4.26
CA PHE A 262 -20.08 14.64 4.82
C PHE A 262 -20.92 15.56 5.70
N LEU A 263 -20.36 15.96 6.84
CA LEU A 263 -20.96 16.87 7.82
C LEU A 263 -20.10 18.13 7.95
N ARG A 264 -20.71 19.31 7.87
CA ARG A 264 -20.00 20.59 8.08
C ARG A 264 -20.91 21.74 8.49
N SER A 265 -20.26 22.83 8.91
CA SER A 265 -20.87 24.16 9.00
C SER A 265 -20.90 24.85 7.63
N HIS A 266 -22.01 25.52 7.37
CA HIS A 266 -22.22 26.52 6.32
C HIS A 266 -22.38 27.94 6.89
N ALA A 267 -22.24 28.12 8.21
CA ALA A 267 -22.40 29.43 8.83
C ALA A 267 -21.25 30.38 8.50
N SER A 268 -20.03 29.87 8.40
CA SER A 268 -18.87 30.60 7.88
C SER A 268 -17.94 29.66 7.12
N ARG A 269 -17.17 30.22 6.17
CA ARG A 269 -16.12 29.46 5.47
C ARG A 269 -14.98 29.09 6.42
N GLU A 270 -14.64 29.99 7.34
CA GLU A 270 -13.55 29.80 8.29
C GLU A 270 -13.79 28.61 9.22
N GLN A 271 -15.01 28.44 9.75
CA GLN A 271 -15.36 27.28 10.55
C GLN A 271 -15.09 25.97 9.80
N PHE A 272 -15.46 25.89 8.51
CA PHE A 272 -15.21 24.70 7.70
C PHE A 272 -13.72 24.47 7.47
N ASN A 273 -12.99 25.49 7.01
CA ASN A 273 -11.58 25.40 6.64
C ASN A 273 -10.66 25.16 7.85
N LEU A 274 -11.09 25.54 9.06
CA LEU A 274 -10.34 25.32 10.31
C LEU A 274 -10.88 24.13 11.12
N GLY A 275 -11.57 23.21 10.45
CA GLY A 275 -11.80 21.86 10.97
C GLY A 275 -13.21 21.55 11.44
N LEU A 276 -14.22 22.41 11.33
CA LEU A 276 -15.60 22.08 11.73
C LEU A 276 -16.28 21.11 10.74
N ILE A 277 -15.79 19.87 10.74
CA ILE A 277 -16.11 18.77 9.82
C ILE A 277 -16.50 17.51 10.59
N GLY A 278 -17.18 16.60 9.91
CA GLY A 278 -17.48 15.27 10.40
C GLY A 278 -18.10 14.38 9.33
N MET A 279 -18.58 13.22 9.73
CA MET A 279 -19.22 12.25 8.87
C MET A 279 -20.37 11.57 9.61
N LEU A 280 -21.47 11.38 8.91
CA LEU A 280 -22.49 10.41 9.29
C LEU A 280 -22.39 9.23 8.33
N VAL A 281 -22.20 8.02 8.86
CA VAL A 281 -22.26 6.80 8.04
C VAL A 281 -23.65 6.18 8.16
N VAL A 282 -24.27 5.91 7.01
CA VAL A 282 -25.49 5.11 6.93
C VAL A 282 -25.11 3.64 6.79
N GLU A 283 -25.39 2.86 7.82
CA GLU A 283 -25.06 1.43 7.85
C GLU A 283 -26.27 0.54 7.51
N PRO A 284 -26.08 -0.75 7.16
CA PRO A 284 -27.16 -1.68 6.90
C PRO A 284 -28.18 -1.75 8.04
N ARG A 285 -29.42 -2.06 7.68
CA ARG A 285 -30.51 -2.15 8.65
C ARG A 285 -30.19 -3.16 9.76
N GLY A 286 -30.17 -2.68 11.00
CA GLY A 286 -29.99 -3.51 12.19
C GLY A 286 -28.54 -3.70 12.62
N SER A 287 -27.58 -3.08 11.94
CA SER A 287 -26.17 -3.17 12.31
C SER A 287 -25.89 -2.60 13.70
N ARG A 288 -24.89 -3.19 14.38
CA ARG A 288 -24.32 -2.65 15.62
C ARG A 288 -22.91 -2.14 15.36
N TYR A 289 -22.53 -1.08 16.07
CA TYR A 289 -21.21 -0.44 15.93
C TYR A 289 -20.43 -0.64 17.22
N LEU A 290 -19.28 -1.29 17.11
CA LEU A 290 -18.47 -1.72 18.24
C LEU A 290 -17.09 -1.10 18.19
N SER A 291 -16.57 -0.70 19.34
CA SER A 291 -15.21 -0.19 19.49
C SER A 291 -14.20 -1.29 19.19
N PRO A 292 -13.16 -1.03 18.36
CA PRO A 292 -12.13 -2.02 18.04
C PRO A 292 -11.21 -2.32 19.23
N PHE A 293 -11.29 -1.54 20.31
CA PHE A 293 -10.40 -1.66 21.48
C PHE A 293 -10.95 -2.59 22.56
N ASP A 294 -12.28 -2.66 22.70
CA ASP A 294 -12.93 -3.41 23.76
C ASP A 294 -14.21 -4.16 23.33
N GLY A 295 -14.59 -4.08 22.06
CA GLY A 295 -15.74 -4.79 21.50
C GLY A 295 -17.09 -4.31 22.02
N LYS A 296 -17.14 -3.19 22.76
CA LYS A 296 -18.38 -2.63 23.31
C LYS A 296 -19.05 -1.66 22.34
N PRO A 297 -20.36 -1.43 22.47
CA PRO A 297 -21.05 -0.42 21.68
C PRO A 297 -20.37 0.95 21.77
N MET A 298 -20.25 1.64 20.63
CA MET A 298 -19.67 2.97 20.55
C MET A 298 -20.62 3.96 19.89
N ALA A 299 -20.56 5.22 20.33
CA ALA A 299 -21.40 6.29 19.79
C ALA A 299 -20.75 7.03 18.60
N SER A 300 -19.43 7.26 18.66
CA SER A 300 -18.65 7.98 17.66
C SER A 300 -17.21 7.48 17.58
N GLY A 301 -16.58 7.63 16.43
CA GLY A 301 -15.14 7.39 16.23
C GLY A 301 -14.82 6.98 14.79
N TRP A 302 -13.63 7.33 14.33
CA TRP A 302 -13.19 7.06 12.96
C TRP A 302 -12.94 5.57 12.65
N GLU A 303 -12.59 4.77 13.66
CA GLU A 303 -12.49 3.30 13.56
C GLU A 303 -13.69 2.63 14.24
N ALA A 304 -14.31 1.66 13.57
CA ALA A 304 -15.34 0.82 14.16
C ALA A 304 -15.29 -0.62 13.63
N MET A 305 -15.86 -1.55 14.39
CA MET A 305 -16.31 -2.83 13.89
C MET A 305 -17.81 -2.75 13.65
N ILE A 306 -18.25 -3.08 12.44
CA ILE A 306 -19.66 -3.13 12.09
C ILE A 306 -20.08 -4.60 12.11
N GLU A 307 -21.02 -4.90 13.02
CA GLU A 307 -21.70 -6.19 13.03
C GLU A 307 -22.93 -6.10 12.12
N ASP A 308 -22.87 -6.75 10.96
CA ASP A 308 -23.94 -6.71 9.95
C ASP A 308 -24.83 -7.95 10.08
N PRO A 309 -26.12 -7.81 10.46
CA PRO A 309 -26.99 -8.96 10.64
C PRO A 309 -27.28 -9.75 9.35
N ASN A 310 -26.99 -9.19 8.17
CA ASN A 310 -27.25 -9.82 6.88
C ASN A 310 -25.99 -10.06 6.04
N GLY A 311 -24.81 -9.77 6.60
CA GLY A 311 -23.54 -9.77 5.88
C GLY A 311 -22.38 -10.30 6.71
N ALA A 312 -21.16 -10.10 6.20
CA ALA A 312 -19.96 -10.32 7.01
C ALA A 312 -19.71 -9.11 7.89
N ASP A 313 -19.31 -9.34 9.15
CA ASP A 313 -18.81 -8.26 9.99
C ASP A 313 -17.56 -7.67 9.36
N PHE A 314 -17.35 -6.36 9.52
CA PHE A 314 -16.24 -5.68 8.86
C PHE A 314 -15.62 -4.56 9.69
N ARG A 315 -14.37 -4.25 9.36
CA ARG A 315 -13.63 -3.09 9.85
C ARG A 315 -14.04 -1.86 9.05
N GLU A 316 -14.38 -0.78 9.74
CA GLU A 316 -14.63 0.50 9.12
C GLU A 316 -13.56 1.52 9.51
N PHE A 317 -13.03 2.22 8.51
CA PHE A 317 -12.08 3.32 8.69
C PHE A 317 -12.59 4.58 7.99
N ALA A 318 -12.96 5.61 8.75
CA ALA A 318 -13.37 6.90 8.21
C ALA A 318 -12.19 7.88 8.13
N ILE A 319 -11.81 8.28 6.92
CA ILE A 319 -10.64 9.10 6.65
C ILE A 319 -11.03 10.41 5.94
N PHE A 320 -10.64 11.52 6.54
CA PHE A 320 -10.82 12.87 6.04
C PHE A 320 -9.51 13.39 5.46
N TYR A 321 -9.51 13.67 4.17
CA TYR A 321 -8.45 14.38 3.47
C TYR A 321 -8.78 15.86 3.49
N HIS A 322 -8.15 16.63 4.38
CA HIS A 322 -8.51 18.03 4.59
C HIS A 322 -7.29 18.90 4.91
N GLU A 323 -7.50 20.21 4.91
CA GLU A 323 -6.46 21.22 5.08
C GLU A 323 -6.70 22.05 6.33
N ALA A 324 -5.62 22.61 6.89
CA ALA A 324 -5.73 23.61 7.94
C ALA A 324 -5.76 24.99 7.28
N GLY A 325 -6.95 25.59 7.25
CA GLY A 325 -7.17 26.92 6.69
C GLY A 325 -7.01 26.99 5.16
N ASP A 326 -7.12 28.20 4.63
CA ASP A 326 -6.88 28.46 3.20
C ASP A 326 -5.39 28.42 2.83
N GLU A 327 -5.05 28.62 1.56
CA GLU A 327 -3.67 28.56 1.08
C GLU A 327 -2.72 29.64 1.66
N ALA A 328 -3.25 30.67 2.33
CA ALA A 328 -2.45 31.66 3.05
C ALA A 328 -2.24 31.30 4.53
N PHE A 329 -3.01 30.36 5.09
CA PHE A 329 -2.93 29.95 6.48
C PHE A 329 -1.62 29.21 6.78
N ARG A 330 -1.02 29.51 7.94
CA ARG A 330 0.23 28.92 8.41
C ARG A 330 0.04 28.31 9.79
N ILE A 331 0.57 27.10 9.94
CA ILE A 331 0.58 26.33 11.19
C ILE A 331 1.56 26.97 12.19
N LEU A 332 1.27 26.83 13.49
CA LEU A 332 2.17 27.21 14.56
C LEU A 332 3.01 26.02 14.99
N ASN A 333 4.30 26.23 15.19
CA ASN A 333 5.17 25.24 15.82
C ASN A 333 4.85 25.13 17.33
N LYS A 334 5.46 24.16 18.02
CA LYS A 334 5.28 24.00 19.47
C LYS A 334 5.62 25.25 20.33
N LYS A 335 6.36 26.23 19.80
CA LYS A 335 6.70 27.51 20.47
C LYS A 335 5.72 28.65 20.14
N GLY A 336 4.72 28.40 19.29
CA GLY A 336 3.77 29.41 18.83
C GLY A 336 4.30 30.28 17.68
N GLU A 337 5.37 29.87 17.00
CA GLU A 337 5.92 30.58 15.84
C GLU A 337 5.37 29.97 14.54
N MET A 338 5.09 30.79 13.53
CA MET A 338 4.58 30.31 12.25
C MET A 338 5.62 29.45 11.52
N LEU A 339 5.25 28.22 11.15
CA LEU A 339 6.06 27.35 10.29
C LEU A 339 6.36 28.05 8.96
N PRO A 340 7.56 27.86 8.35
CA PRO A 340 7.90 28.48 7.08
C PRO A 340 6.94 28.03 5.96
N GLN A 341 6.84 28.83 4.90
CA GLN A 341 5.97 28.48 3.77
C GLN A 341 6.49 27.26 2.99
N ARG A 342 7.81 27.08 2.97
CA ARG A 342 8.48 25.90 2.41
C ARG A 342 9.36 25.25 3.46
N ASP A 343 9.30 23.93 3.53
CA ASP A 343 10.08 23.14 4.46
C ASP A 343 11.59 23.18 4.09
N PRO A 344 12.51 23.37 5.04
CA PRO A 344 13.94 23.51 4.74
C PRO A 344 14.64 22.20 4.34
N HIS A 345 14.05 21.03 4.62
CA HIS A 345 14.66 19.73 4.32
C HIS A 345 14.13 19.14 3.02
N THR A 346 12.82 19.29 2.79
CA THR A 346 12.10 18.66 1.68
C THR A 346 11.65 19.65 0.62
N ASP A 347 11.71 20.96 0.88
CA ASP A 347 11.21 22.01 -0.01
C ASP A 347 9.68 21.93 -0.28
N SER A 348 8.97 21.13 0.52
CA SER A 348 7.52 20.94 0.44
C SER A 348 6.76 22.19 0.89
N TYR A 349 5.61 22.44 0.27
CA TYR A 349 4.81 23.64 0.47
C TYR A 349 3.78 23.48 1.60
N ARG A 350 3.74 24.45 2.53
CA ARG A 350 2.87 24.49 3.72
C ARG A 350 3.02 23.27 4.64
N PRO A 351 4.24 23.00 5.17
CA PRO A 351 4.47 21.87 6.08
C PRO A 351 3.44 21.82 7.22
N GLY A 352 2.84 20.65 7.44
CA GLY A 352 1.84 20.41 8.48
C GLY A 352 0.39 20.76 8.11
N ALA A 353 0.15 21.46 6.99
CA ALA A 353 -1.18 21.97 6.66
C ALA A 353 -2.04 21.01 5.81
N ARG A 354 -1.55 19.81 5.52
CA ARG A 354 -2.28 18.75 4.78
C ARG A 354 -2.51 17.59 5.72
N LEU A 355 -3.77 17.36 6.09
CA LEU A 355 -4.13 16.57 7.25
C LEU A 355 -4.98 15.34 6.89
N LEU A 356 -4.80 14.29 7.68
CA LEU A 356 -5.69 13.14 7.82
C LEU A 356 -6.32 13.17 9.21
N ASN A 357 -7.65 13.29 9.31
CA ASN A 357 -8.38 13.28 10.59
C ASN A 357 -7.79 14.23 11.66
N TYR A 358 -7.54 15.49 11.28
CA TYR A 358 -6.83 16.51 12.09
C TYR A 358 -5.35 16.24 12.41
N ARG A 359 -4.73 15.22 11.83
CA ARG A 359 -3.31 14.91 12.03
C ARG A 359 -2.50 15.13 10.78
N SER A 360 -1.25 15.53 10.96
CA SER A 360 -0.28 15.70 9.88
C SER A 360 1.11 15.44 10.42
N GLU A 361 1.90 14.65 9.71
CA GLU A 361 3.29 14.36 10.10
C GLU A 361 4.25 14.55 8.92
N PRO A 362 4.79 15.77 8.72
CA PRO A 362 5.65 16.07 7.59
C PRO A 362 6.94 15.24 7.59
N HIS A 363 7.41 14.85 6.41
CA HIS A 363 8.70 14.17 6.24
C HIS A 363 9.86 15.02 6.77
N GLY A 364 9.84 16.34 6.50
CA GLY A 364 10.88 17.28 6.95
C GLY A 364 11.09 17.27 8.46
N THR A 365 10.00 17.20 9.24
CA THR A 365 10.07 17.11 10.71
C THR A 365 10.75 15.83 11.19
N ARG A 366 10.50 14.69 10.51
CA ARG A 366 11.16 13.41 10.82
C ARG A 366 12.64 13.46 10.44
N ILE A 367 12.98 13.98 9.26
CA ILE A 367 14.37 14.14 8.78
C ILE A 367 15.17 15.07 9.72
N GLU A 368 14.57 16.14 10.24
CA GLU A 368 15.23 17.03 11.19
C GLU A 368 15.61 16.31 12.51
N LEU A 369 14.82 15.31 12.95
CA LEU A 369 15.22 14.48 14.10
C LEU A 369 16.52 13.71 13.85
N GLN A 370 16.71 13.17 12.64
CA GLN A 370 17.97 12.53 12.28
C GLN A 370 19.12 13.54 12.32
N ALA A 371 18.92 14.72 11.74
CA ALA A 371 19.94 15.77 11.68
C ALA A 371 20.38 16.23 13.08
N HIS A 372 19.44 16.46 14.00
CA HIS A 372 19.73 16.81 15.40
C HIS A 372 20.56 15.75 16.14
N MET A 373 20.40 14.48 15.80
CA MET A 373 21.17 13.37 16.37
C MET A 373 22.54 13.17 15.69
N GLY A 374 22.80 13.91 14.61
CA GLY A 374 23.98 13.75 13.76
C GLY A 374 23.94 12.50 12.90
N PHE A 375 22.74 12.02 12.55
CA PHE A 375 22.50 10.91 11.63
C PHE A 375 22.26 11.42 10.20
N TYR A 376 22.25 10.52 9.23
CA TYR A 376 21.94 10.84 7.84
C TYR A 376 20.45 11.14 7.68
N GLY A 377 20.12 12.31 7.13
CA GLY A 377 18.75 12.65 6.75
C GLY A 377 18.34 11.90 5.49
N ASP A 378 17.59 10.82 5.66
CA ASP A 378 17.22 9.90 4.57
C ASP A 378 15.71 9.93 4.32
N GLU A 379 15.31 10.63 3.26
CA GLU A 379 13.90 10.79 2.88
C GLU A 379 13.24 9.46 2.48
N SER A 380 14.00 8.49 1.96
CA SER A 380 13.44 7.17 1.60
C SER A 380 12.85 6.43 2.81
N MET A 381 13.31 6.77 4.02
CA MET A 381 12.86 6.17 5.28
C MET A 381 11.69 6.94 5.92
N ALA A 382 11.20 8.03 5.31
CA ALA A 382 10.26 8.94 5.98
C ALA A 382 8.96 8.26 6.43
N TYR A 383 8.47 7.27 5.67
CA TYR A 383 7.33 6.41 6.04
C TYR A 383 7.66 5.34 7.09
N GLY A 384 8.94 5.15 7.42
CA GLY A 384 9.45 4.03 8.22
C GLY A 384 9.26 4.23 9.72
N SER A 385 8.49 3.37 10.35
CA SER A 385 8.38 3.22 11.81
C SER A 385 9.64 2.62 12.42
N TYR A 386 10.39 1.81 11.69
CA TYR A 386 11.70 1.35 12.16
C TYR A 386 12.63 2.53 12.43
N THR A 387 12.69 3.53 11.54
CA THR A 387 13.63 4.64 11.67
C THR A 387 13.15 5.75 12.58
N PHE A 388 11.85 5.92 12.76
CA PHE A 388 11.30 7.11 13.42
C PHE A 388 10.15 6.83 14.39
N GLY A 389 9.75 5.57 14.57
CA GLY A 389 8.52 5.22 15.29
C GLY A 389 7.25 5.46 14.47
N ASP A 390 6.15 4.85 14.92
CA ASP A 390 4.83 5.01 14.32
C ASP A 390 4.39 6.49 14.35
N PRO A 391 3.80 7.03 13.27
CA PRO A 391 3.33 8.40 13.22
C PRO A 391 2.05 8.61 14.06
N ALA A 392 1.72 9.88 14.31
CA ALA A 392 0.45 10.28 14.92
C ALA A 392 -0.73 10.30 13.92
N THR A 393 -0.45 10.34 12.62
CA THR A 393 -1.46 10.22 11.56
C THR A 393 -2.17 8.88 11.63
N THR A 394 -3.37 8.77 11.05
CA THR A 394 -4.22 7.57 11.15
C THR A 394 -3.50 6.29 10.72
N ILE A 395 -3.50 5.27 11.60
CA ILE A 395 -3.04 3.90 11.30
C ILE A 395 -4.23 2.96 11.50
N PRO A 396 -5.02 2.65 10.44
CA PRO A 396 -6.03 1.61 10.48
C PRO A 396 -5.42 0.29 10.92
N ARG A 397 -6.18 -0.52 11.67
CA ARG A 397 -5.68 -1.81 12.19
C ARG A 397 -6.69 -2.94 12.03
N SER A 398 -6.19 -4.10 11.64
CA SER A 398 -7.04 -5.27 11.41
C SER A 398 -6.28 -6.59 11.54
N TYR A 399 -7.02 -7.69 11.63
CA TYR A 399 -6.44 -9.02 11.50
C TYR A 399 -6.53 -9.54 10.08
N LEU A 400 -5.62 -10.44 9.76
CA LEU A 400 -5.56 -11.08 8.46
C LEU A 400 -6.91 -11.73 8.07
N GLY A 401 -7.43 -11.34 6.90
CA GLY A 401 -8.71 -11.82 6.36
C GLY A 401 -9.96 -11.13 6.92
N ASP A 402 -9.84 -10.13 7.80
CA ASP A 402 -10.97 -9.27 8.19
C ASP A 402 -11.52 -8.52 6.95
N PRO A 403 -12.83 -8.54 6.66
CA PRO A 403 -13.41 -7.64 5.67
C PRO A 403 -13.22 -6.18 6.12
N ALA A 404 -12.99 -5.28 5.17
CA ALA A 404 -12.71 -3.87 5.49
C ALA A 404 -13.34 -2.91 4.48
N LYS A 405 -13.83 -1.77 4.99
CA LYS A 405 -14.31 -0.63 4.19
C LYS A 405 -13.63 0.65 4.66
N PHE A 406 -13.18 1.45 3.69
CA PHE A 406 -12.69 2.81 3.94
C PHE A 406 -13.77 3.82 3.52
N ARG A 407 -14.11 4.73 4.43
CA ARG A 407 -15.08 5.81 4.22
C ARG A 407 -14.28 7.09 4.00
N MET A 408 -14.21 7.58 2.78
CA MET A 408 -13.36 8.71 2.42
C MET A 408 -14.15 9.99 2.29
N ALA A 409 -13.54 11.10 2.72
CA ALA A 409 -14.15 12.41 2.68
C ALA A 409 -13.13 13.49 2.30
N GLY A 410 -13.47 14.35 1.34
CA GLY A 410 -12.65 15.49 0.92
C GLY A 410 -12.99 16.76 1.70
N GLY A 411 -11.95 17.53 2.02
CA GLY A 411 -12.01 18.78 2.79
C GLY A 411 -12.55 19.95 1.98
N SER A 412 -11.87 21.10 2.08
CA SER A 412 -12.47 22.40 1.74
C SER A 412 -11.90 23.07 0.50
N GLU A 413 -10.59 22.95 0.25
CA GLU A 413 -9.90 23.82 -0.71
C GLU A 413 -9.49 23.09 -1.98
N ILE A 414 -8.84 21.94 -1.86
CA ILE A 414 -8.17 21.29 -3.00
C ILE A 414 -8.63 19.85 -3.21
N VAL A 415 -8.33 19.31 -4.39
CA VAL A 415 -8.54 17.90 -4.71
C VAL A 415 -7.40 17.09 -4.10
N HIS A 416 -7.74 15.96 -3.51
CA HIS A 416 -6.78 14.98 -3.02
C HIS A 416 -6.92 13.66 -3.79
N SER A 417 -5.81 13.01 -4.10
CA SER A 417 -5.83 11.66 -4.68
C SER A 417 -5.51 10.64 -3.60
N HIS A 418 -6.52 9.99 -3.01
CA HIS A 418 -6.25 8.87 -2.12
C HIS A 418 -5.62 7.73 -2.92
N HIS A 419 -4.40 7.35 -2.57
CA HIS A 419 -3.75 6.13 -3.05
C HIS A 419 -3.53 5.22 -1.86
N LEU A 420 -3.92 3.95 -1.98
CA LEU A 420 -3.66 2.92 -0.97
C LEU A 420 -2.83 1.82 -1.62
N HIS A 421 -1.60 1.71 -1.17
CA HIS A 421 -0.66 0.69 -1.60
C HIS A 421 -1.11 -0.68 -1.11
N GLY A 422 -0.80 -1.70 -1.89
CA GLY A 422 -0.89 -3.06 -1.43
C GLY A 422 -0.94 -4.08 -2.55
N GLY A 423 -0.42 -5.27 -2.26
CA GLY A 423 -0.63 -6.42 -3.12
C GLY A 423 -2.13 -6.68 -3.26
N SER A 424 -2.69 -6.63 -4.46
CA SER A 424 -4.11 -6.76 -4.78
C SER A 424 -5.09 -5.93 -3.93
N ILE A 425 -4.61 -4.90 -3.22
CA ILE A 425 -5.52 -3.94 -2.60
C ILE A 425 -6.08 -3.08 -3.71
N ARG A 426 -7.36 -3.30 -3.98
CA ARG A 426 -8.10 -2.63 -5.03
C ARG A 426 -9.58 -2.63 -4.69
N TRP A 427 -10.30 -1.66 -5.23
CA TRP A 427 -11.73 -1.52 -5.06
C TRP A 427 -12.39 -1.18 -6.39
N ALA A 428 -13.70 -1.38 -6.46
CA ALA A 428 -14.46 -1.01 -7.64
C ALA A 428 -14.67 0.51 -7.70
N ARG A 429 -14.46 1.12 -8.87
CA ARG A 429 -14.87 2.50 -9.19
C ARG A 429 -16.35 2.77 -8.88
N GLN A 430 -17.21 1.79 -9.14
CA GLN A 430 -18.64 1.83 -8.88
C GLN A 430 -19.04 0.63 -8.04
N PRO A 431 -18.95 0.71 -6.70
CA PRO A 431 -19.22 -0.42 -5.81
C PRO A 431 -20.61 -1.06 -6.02
N GLY A 432 -21.65 -0.25 -6.27
CA GLY A 432 -23.02 -0.75 -6.48
C GLY A 432 -23.23 -1.55 -7.77
N ASN A 433 -22.28 -1.52 -8.71
CA ASN A 433 -22.31 -2.27 -9.97
C ASN A 433 -21.26 -3.39 -10.01
N SER A 434 -20.53 -3.61 -8.93
CA SER A 434 -19.39 -4.52 -8.88
C SER A 434 -19.76 -5.88 -8.30
N ASN A 435 -19.04 -6.93 -8.72
CA ASN A 435 -19.13 -8.28 -8.14
C ASN A 435 -17.92 -8.62 -7.26
N LEU A 436 -17.07 -7.64 -6.95
CA LEU A 436 -15.92 -7.85 -6.07
C LEU A 436 -16.41 -8.18 -4.65
N ASP A 437 -15.79 -9.20 -4.04
CA ASP A 437 -16.11 -9.65 -2.70
C ASP A 437 -15.00 -9.24 -1.71
N PHE A 438 -15.35 -8.33 -0.81
CA PHE A 438 -14.50 -7.88 0.29
C PHE A 438 -14.24 -8.92 1.39
N ALA A 439 -14.99 -10.01 1.42
CA ALA A 439 -14.80 -11.10 2.37
C ALA A 439 -14.08 -12.31 1.75
N ALA A 440 -13.67 -12.24 0.47
CA ALA A 440 -13.13 -13.37 -0.29
C ALA A 440 -11.93 -14.06 0.39
N SER A 441 -11.05 -13.30 1.04
CA SER A 441 -9.85 -13.83 1.72
C SER A 441 -10.08 -14.22 3.18
N SER A 442 -11.33 -14.24 3.67
CA SER A 442 -11.65 -14.57 5.08
C SER A 442 -11.14 -15.95 5.50
N ASN A 443 -10.94 -16.84 4.54
CA ASN A 443 -10.41 -18.18 4.72
C ASN A 443 -9.10 -18.36 3.93
N GLY A 444 -8.20 -17.38 3.98
CA GLY A 444 -6.87 -17.49 3.38
C GLY A 444 -6.77 -16.96 1.94
N PRO A 445 -5.63 -17.21 1.26
CA PRO A 445 -5.32 -16.58 -0.02
C PRO A 445 -6.27 -17.00 -1.17
N VAL A 446 -6.60 -16.03 -2.02
CA VAL A 446 -7.33 -16.20 -3.29
C VAL A 446 -6.38 -15.92 -4.46
N LYS A 447 -6.06 -16.97 -5.22
CA LYS A 447 -5.08 -16.88 -6.33
C LYS A 447 -5.66 -16.74 -7.72
N PHE A 448 -6.97 -16.95 -7.84
CA PHE A 448 -7.68 -16.88 -9.11
C PHE A 448 -8.99 -16.11 -8.88
N PRO A 449 -8.91 -14.79 -8.64
CA PRO A 449 -10.10 -13.95 -8.51
C PRO A 449 -10.78 -13.76 -9.86
N LEU A 450 -11.88 -12.98 -9.87
CA LEU A 450 -12.52 -12.55 -11.10
C LEU A 450 -11.50 -11.80 -11.98
N ILE A 451 -11.24 -12.33 -13.18
CA ILE A 451 -10.28 -11.71 -14.12
C ILE A 451 -10.73 -10.28 -14.46
N SER A 452 -12.01 -10.09 -14.77
CA SER A 452 -12.61 -8.79 -15.07
C SER A 452 -13.88 -8.57 -14.24
N ASP A 453 -14.23 -7.32 -13.97
CA ASP A 453 -15.47 -6.91 -13.32
C ASP A 453 -16.25 -5.91 -14.16
N THR A 454 -17.55 -5.71 -13.87
CA THR A 454 -18.40 -4.71 -14.51
C THR A 454 -18.03 -3.27 -14.13
N SER A 455 -17.32 -3.09 -13.03
CA SER A 455 -16.65 -1.84 -12.67
C SER A 455 -15.14 -2.01 -12.80
N ASP A 456 -14.44 -0.96 -13.25
CA ASP A 456 -12.99 -0.95 -13.20
C ASP A 456 -12.49 -1.07 -11.76
N ARG A 457 -11.35 -1.75 -11.60
CA ARG A 457 -10.58 -1.77 -10.35
C ARG A 457 -9.74 -0.52 -10.26
N LEU A 458 -9.74 0.07 -9.07
CA LEU A 458 -8.96 1.24 -8.70
C LEU A 458 -8.08 0.92 -7.49
N ASP A 459 -6.99 1.64 -7.41
CA ASP A 459 -6.06 1.78 -6.29
C ASP A 459 -5.80 3.26 -5.95
N VAL A 460 -6.21 4.17 -6.85
CA VAL A 460 -6.27 5.61 -6.66
C VAL A 460 -7.69 6.14 -6.85
N GLN A 461 -8.12 7.02 -5.95
CA GLN A 461 -9.36 7.77 -6.07
C GLN A 461 -9.11 9.26 -5.80
N SER A 462 -9.36 10.10 -6.80
CA SER A 462 -9.43 11.56 -6.60
C SER A 462 -10.72 11.92 -5.86
N ILE A 463 -10.61 12.81 -4.89
CA ILE A 463 -11.69 13.24 -4.00
C ILE A 463 -11.63 14.76 -3.94
N GLY A 464 -12.65 15.42 -4.49
CA GLY A 464 -12.80 16.87 -4.42
C GLY A 464 -13.37 17.36 -3.10
N PRO A 465 -13.45 18.69 -2.91
CA PRO A 465 -14.01 19.28 -1.69
C PRO A 465 -15.42 18.76 -1.38
N THR A 466 -15.64 18.30 -0.15
CA THR A 466 -16.89 17.68 0.35
C THR A 466 -17.38 16.43 -0.40
N GLU A 467 -16.58 15.89 -1.33
CA GLU A 467 -16.86 14.63 -2.00
C GLU A 467 -16.65 13.47 -1.01
N ILE A 468 -17.44 12.41 -1.21
CA ILE A 468 -17.39 11.19 -0.43
C ILE A 468 -17.13 10.02 -1.35
N TYR A 469 -16.38 9.04 -0.86
CA TYR A 469 -16.17 7.79 -1.57
C TYR A 469 -16.06 6.63 -0.60
N ASP A 470 -16.89 5.61 -0.79
CA ASP A 470 -16.87 4.38 0.00
C ASP A 470 -16.06 3.31 -0.74
N GLN A 471 -14.89 2.97 -0.22
CA GLN A 471 -14.07 1.90 -0.75
C GLN A 471 -14.43 0.59 -0.08
N VAL A 472 -14.81 -0.38 -0.91
CA VAL A 472 -15.02 -1.77 -0.52
C VAL A 472 -13.82 -2.56 -1.02
N ILE A 473 -12.93 -2.95 -0.11
CA ILE A 473 -11.61 -3.50 -0.45
C ILE A 473 -11.76 -4.96 -0.88
N GLU A 474 -11.40 -5.29 -2.13
CA GLU A 474 -11.43 -6.67 -2.64
C GLU A 474 -10.54 -7.59 -1.77
N GLY A 475 -11.12 -8.66 -1.22
CA GLY A 475 -10.41 -9.58 -0.32
C GLY A 475 -10.17 -9.06 1.11
N GLY A 476 -10.44 -7.79 1.40
CA GLY A 476 -10.29 -7.23 2.75
C GLY A 476 -8.83 -7.14 3.24
N SER A 477 -8.63 -7.32 4.54
CA SER A 477 -7.35 -7.20 5.25
C SER A 477 -6.29 -8.19 4.76
N GLY A 478 -5.23 -7.63 4.17
CA GLY A 478 -4.13 -8.39 3.58
C GLY A 478 -4.33 -8.73 2.11
N GLY A 479 -5.41 -8.25 1.49
CA GLY A 479 -5.73 -8.47 0.08
C GLY A 479 -6.00 -9.93 -0.25
N LEU A 480 -5.97 -10.27 -1.54
CA LEU A 480 -6.17 -11.63 -2.04
C LEU A 480 -4.97 -12.55 -1.77
N GLN A 481 -3.77 -12.01 -1.63
CA GLN A 481 -2.60 -12.78 -1.21
C GLN A 481 -2.60 -13.12 0.28
N ALA A 482 -3.48 -12.51 1.08
CA ALA A 482 -3.61 -12.65 2.53
C ALA A 482 -2.29 -12.35 3.29
N LEU A 483 -1.71 -11.17 3.04
CA LEU A 483 -0.46 -10.72 3.66
C LEU A 483 -0.68 -10.04 5.02
N ALA A 484 0.12 -10.40 6.02
CA ALA A 484 0.35 -9.53 7.18
C ALA A 484 1.50 -8.57 6.88
N GLY A 485 1.31 -7.28 7.13
CA GLY A 485 2.23 -6.25 6.67
C GLY A 485 1.66 -4.85 6.87
N GLU A 486 2.34 -3.87 6.29
CA GLU A 486 1.91 -2.48 6.22
C GLU A 486 1.46 -2.13 4.81
N PHE A 487 0.42 -1.29 4.70
CA PHE A 487 -0.19 -0.87 3.45
C PHE A 487 -0.37 0.66 3.50
N VAL A 488 0.58 1.42 2.95
CA VAL A 488 0.55 2.89 3.05
C VAL A 488 -0.62 3.45 2.28
N PHE A 489 -1.25 4.48 2.84
CA PHE A 489 -2.13 5.35 2.08
C PHE A 489 -1.73 6.80 2.27
N HIS A 490 -1.87 7.57 1.21
CA HIS A 490 -1.49 8.98 1.24
C HIS A 490 -2.27 9.74 0.18
N CYS A 491 -2.05 11.05 0.11
CA CYS A 491 -2.44 11.81 -1.06
C CYS A 491 -1.38 11.65 -2.14
N HIS A 492 -1.71 11.11 -3.31
CA HIS A 492 -0.81 10.87 -4.45
C HIS A 492 -0.36 12.14 -5.19
N ILE A 493 -0.55 13.31 -4.57
CA ILE A 493 0.10 14.55 -4.96
C ILE A 493 1.34 14.68 -4.06
N PRO A 494 2.57 14.63 -4.60
CA PRO A 494 3.79 14.61 -3.79
C PRO A 494 3.90 15.71 -2.74
N GLN A 495 3.53 16.93 -3.11
CA GLN A 495 3.48 18.07 -2.19
C GLN A 495 2.57 17.86 -0.97
N HIS A 496 1.58 16.96 -1.04
CA HIS A 496 0.65 16.72 0.07
C HIS A 496 1.17 15.66 1.02
N TYR A 497 1.67 14.52 0.52
CA TYR A 497 2.16 13.47 1.41
C TYR A 497 3.46 13.89 2.11
N VAL A 498 4.39 14.55 1.40
CA VAL A 498 5.66 15.02 2.02
C VAL A 498 5.39 16.04 3.13
N THR A 499 4.34 16.86 2.96
CA THR A 499 3.86 17.82 3.96
C THR A 499 3.08 17.20 5.11
N GLY A 500 2.74 15.90 5.06
CA GLY A 500 2.25 15.13 6.20
C GLY A 500 0.90 14.43 6.01
N MET A 501 0.33 14.41 4.80
CA MET A 501 -0.91 13.72 4.48
C MET A 501 -0.66 12.26 4.07
N TRP A 502 -0.26 11.44 5.03
CA TRP A 502 -0.02 10.01 4.86
C TRP A 502 -0.27 9.23 6.15
N GLY A 503 -0.59 7.95 6.01
CA GLY A 503 -0.71 6.96 7.07
C GLY A 503 -0.52 5.57 6.49
N PHE A 504 -0.70 4.51 7.26
CA PHE A 504 -0.65 3.15 6.72
C PHE A 504 -1.59 2.23 7.47
N TRP A 505 -2.14 1.25 6.77
CA TRP A 505 -2.97 0.20 7.34
C TRP A 505 -2.10 -0.98 7.78
N ARG A 506 -2.19 -1.34 9.06
CA ARG A 506 -1.46 -2.47 9.64
C ARG A 506 -2.34 -3.71 9.74
N VAL A 507 -1.88 -4.81 9.14
CA VAL A 507 -2.55 -6.11 9.18
C VAL A 507 -1.73 -7.11 10.00
N TYR A 508 -2.32 -7.64 11.07
CA TYR A 508 -1.67 -8.59 11.97
C TYR A 508 -2.05 -10.05 11.67
N ASN A 509 -1.10 -10.98 11.84
CA ASN A 509 -1.34 -12.43 11.82
C ASN A 509 -1.46 -13.07 13.21
N THR A 510 -1.19 -12.32 14.29
CA THR A 510 -1.35 -12.78 15.67
C THR A 510 -2.12 -11.77 16.51
N LEU A 511 -2.83 -12.28 17.51
CA LEU A 511 -3.72 -11.52 18.39
C LEU A 511 -2.93 -10.46 19.19
N GLN A 512 -3.33 -9.20 19.06
CA GLN A 512 -2.78 -8.04 19.77
C GLN A 512 -3.48 -7.86 21.13
N ALA A 513 -3.32 -8.85 22.01
CA ALA A 513 -3.83 -8.82 23.37
C ALA A 513 -2.80 -8.22 24.35
N PRO A 514 -3.21 -7.66 25.51
CA PRO A 514 -2.28 -7.15 26.52
C PRO A 514 -1.18 -8.16 26.85
N GLY A 515 0.08 -7.74 26.73
CA GLY A 515 1.26 -8.59 26.97
C GLY A 515 1.73 -9.44 25.78
N PHE A 516 0.97 -9.48 24.68
CA PHE A 516 1.31 -10.19 23.43
C PHE A 516 1.36 -9.25 22.22
N GLN A 517 1.32 -7.94 22.45
CA GLN A 517 1.38 -6.93 21.40
C GLN A 517 2.75 -6.90 20.74
N THR A 518 2.76 -6.83 19.40
CA THR A 518 3.97 -6.73 18.59
C THR A 518 4.45 -5.30 18.37
N ASP A 519 3.64 -4.30 18.73
CA ASP A 519 3.96 -2.88 18.65
C ASP A 519 3.51 -2.12 19.93
N VAL A 520 3.49 -0.79 19.86
CA VAL A 520 3.10 0.09 20.98
C VAL A 520 1.62 0.48 20.96
N MET A 521 0.84 -0.01 19.99
CA MET A 521 -0.54 0.40 19.77
C MET A 521 -1.48 -0.23 20.80
N LYS A 522 -2.68 0.32 21.00
CA LYS A 522 -3.67 -0.26 21.94
C LYS A 522 -4.04 -1.70 21.56
N PRO A 523 -4.51 -2.55 22.50
CA PRO A 523 -5.05 -3.86 22.14
C PRO A 523 -6.11 -3.76 21.04
N LEU A 524 -6.20 -4.80 20.20
CA LEU A 524 -7.15 -4.89 19.09
C LEU A 524 -8.05 -6.11 19.24
N VAL A 525 -9.36 -5.90 19.24
CA VAL A 525 -10.37 -6.97 19.34
C VAL A 525 -10.67 -7.55 17.96
N GLU A 526 -10.94 -8.85 17.90
CA GLU A 526 -11.39 -9.54 16.68
C GLU A 526 -12.82 -9.12 16.29
N LEU A 527 -13.17 -9.24 15.01
CA LEU A 527 -14.55 -9.04 14.57
C LEU A 527 -15.50 -10.08 15.24
N PRO A 528 -16.75 -9.72 15.56
CA PRO A 528 -17.67 -10.59 16.30
C PRO A 528 -17.93 -11.96 15.64
N ASP A 529 -18.08 -12.00 14.31
CA ASP A 529 -18.30 -13.22 13.51
C ASP A 529 -17.11 -14.21 13.48
N ARG A 530 -15.96 -13.83 14.06
CA ARG A 530 -14.69 -14.58 13.94
C ARG A 530 -13.81 -14.55 15.18
N VAL A 531 -14.40 -14.30 16.35
CA VAL A 531 -13.67 -14.39 17.63
C VAL A 531 -12.99 -15.76 17.78
N GLY A 532 -11.73 -15.75 18.20
CA GLY A 532 -10.90 -16.93 18.40
C GLY A 532 -10.19 -17.44 17.13
N ARG A 533 -10.28 -16.73 16.00
CA ARG A 533 -9.53 -17.07 14.79
C ARG A 533 -8.06 -16.72 14.93
N MET A 534 -7.70 -15.63 15.60
CA MET A 534 -6.33 -15.24 15.86
C MET A 534 -5.79 -15.90 17.13
N ARG A 535 -4.49 -16.21 17.12
CA ARG A 535 -3.78 -16.77 18.28
C ARG A 535 -2.73 -15.79 18.76
N THR A 536 -2.46 -15.78 20.05
CA THR A 536 -1.34 -15.03 20.62
C THR A 536 -0.03 -15.59 20.06
N GLY A 537 0.91 -14.71 19.73
CA GLY A 537 2.24 -15.13 19.30
C GLY A 537 2.99 -15.91 20.39
N VAL A 538 3.88 -16.80 19.98
CA VAL A 538 4.75 -17.58 20.88
C VAL A 538 6.21 -17.42 20.50
N ALA A 539 7.11 -17.49 21.49
CA ALA A 539 8.54 -17.53 21.24
C ALA A 539 8.95 -18.82 20.49
N SER A 540 10.09 -18.77 19.80
CA SER A 540 10.57 -19.87 18.95
C SER A 540 10.80 -21.20 19.69
N ASP A 541 11.14 -21.18 20.98
CA ASP A 541 11.29 -22.41 21.78
C ASP A 541 9.98 -23.19 21.93
N LYS A 542 8.83 -22.51 21.84
CA LYS A 542 7.50 -23.13 21.93
C LYS A 542 7.05 -23.80 20.64
N LEU A 543 7.72 -23.52 19.52
CA LEU A 543 7.49 -24.23 18.26
C LEU A 543 8.17 -25.61 18.25
N VAL A 544 9.21 -25.82 19.06
CA VAL A 544 9.96 -27.09 19.05
C VAL A 544 9.07 -28.27 19.46
N GLY A 545 9.09 -29.31 18.63
CA GLY A 545 8.26 -30.52 18.81
C GLY A 545 6.82 -30.37 18.30
N THR A 546 6.47 -29.21 17.74
CA THR A 546 5.14 -28.97 17.16
C THR A 546 5.12 -29.28 15.67
N MET A 547 3.92 -29.58 15.18
CA MET A 547 3.60 -29.62 13.76
C MET A 547 2.96 -28.29 13.39
N VAL A 548 3.62 -27.48 12.56
CA VAL A 548 3.05 -26.26 12.02
C VAL A 548 2.42 -26.53 10.66
N ASP A 549 1.27 -25.91 10.40
CA ASP A 549 0.59 -25.95 9.11
C ASP A 549 0.80 -24.61 8.43
N TRP A 550 1.69 -24.57 7.44
CA TRP A 550 1.91 -23.43 6.55
C TRP A 550 0.73 -23.29 5.56
N TYR A 551 -0.49 -23.38 6.11
CA TYR A 551 -1.81 -23.30 5.51
C TYR A 551 -2.09 -24.27 4.35
N GLY A 552 -3.35 -24.69 4.24
CA GLY A 552 -3.78 -25.60 3.18
C GLY A 552 -3.12 -26.98 3.23
N GLY A 553 -2.64 -27.40 4.41
CA GLY A 553 -2.10 -28.74 4.64
C GLY A 553 -0.61 -28.89 4.36
N LYS A 554 0.11 -27.81 4.04
CA LYS A 554 1.57 -27.86 3.91
C LYS A 554 2.22 -27.84 5.29
N LYS A 555 2.50 -29.04 5.82
CA LYS A 555 2.95 -29.21 7.20
C LYS A 555 4.47 -29.34 7.32
N PHE A 556 4.99 -28.83 8.44
CA PHE A 556 6.40 -28.96 8.84
C PHE A 556 6.49 -29.41 10.30
N GLU A 557 7.39 -30.35 10.59
CA GLU A 557 7.73 -30.74 11.96
C GLU A 557 8.90 -29.88 12.43
N ILE A 558 8.69 -29.07 13.47
CA ILE A 558 9.76 -28.22 14.00
C ILE A 558 10.57 -29.02 15.01
N THR A 559 11.85 -29.22 14.73
CA THR A 559 12.77 -29.99 15.57
C THR A 559 13.71 -29.08 16.35
N LYS A 560 14.42 -29.66 17.30
CA LYS A 560 15.39 -28.95 18.13
C LYS A 560 16.63 -28.52 17.35
N ASP A 561 17.23 -29.41 16.59
CA ASP A 561 18.61 -29.23 16.09
C ASP A 561 18.88 -29.83 14.70
N LYS A 562 17.95 -30.54 14.07
CA LYS A 562 18.20 -31.25 12.80
C LYS A 562 17.09 -31.04 11.79
N SER A 563 17.48 -30.53 10.62
CA SER A 563 16.60 -30.47 9.45
C SER A 563 16.74 -31.72 8.58
N ASP A 564 15.62 -32.28 8.19
CA ASP A 564 15.48 -33.30 7.14
C ASP A 564 14.40 -32.82 6.15
N TRP A 565 14.88 -32.13 5.11
CA TRP A 565 14.05 -31.59 4.04
C TRP A 565 13.48 -32.65 3.10
N LYS A 566 13.93 -33.91 3.21
CA LYS A 566 13.44 -35.04 2.40
C LYS A 566 12.35 -35.84 3.12
N ALA A 567 12.17 -35.62 4.42
CA ALA A 567 11.05 -36.18 5.17
C ALA A 567 9.70 -35.62 4.68
N ASN A 568 8.62 -36.37 4.94
CA ASN A 568 7.26 -35.94 4.65
C ASN A 568 6.35 -36.19 5.87
N PRO A 569 5.90 -35.15 6.60
CA PRO A 569 6.24 -33.74 6.42
C PRO A 569 7.72 -33.44 6.66
N ALA A 570 8.24 -32.36 6.06
CA ALA A 570 9.64 -31.97 6.24
C ALA A 570 9.94 -31.65 7.71
N LYS A 571 11.09 -32.09 8.20
CA LYS A 571 11.57 -31.78 9.55
C LYS A 571 12.51 -30.60 9.47
N VAL A 572 12.29 -29.55 10.24
CA VAL A 572 13.09 -28.32 10.17
C VAL A 572 13.55 -27.93 11.56
N SER A 573 14.86 -27.75 11.75
CA SER A 573 15.39 -27.25 13.02
C SER A 573 14.86 -25.86 13.31
N ILE A 574 14.65 -25.54 14.59
CA ILE A 574 14.16 -24.20 14.96
C ILE A 574 15.11 -23.08 14.49
N LYS A 575 16.41 -23.34 14.41
CA LYS A 575 17.38 -22.37 13.89
C LYS A 575 17.17 -22.10 12.42
N ASP A 576 17.06 -23.14 11.59
CA ASP A 576 16.79 -22.97 10.16
C ASP A 576 15.42 -22.32 9.95
N TRP A 577 14.41 -22.69 10.75
CA TRP A 577 13.06 -22.12 10.67
C TRP A 577 13.04 -20.61 10.88
N VAL A 578 13.80 -20.11 11.86
CA VAL A 578 13.93 -18.67 12.12
C VAL A 578 14.82 -18.00 11.08
N GLU A 579 16.00 -18.56 10.77
CA GLU A 579 16.97 -17.95 9.84
C GLU A 579 16.45 -17.82 8.40
N MET A 580 15.40 -18.54 8.01
CA MET A 580 14.73 -18.32 6.71
C MET A 580 13.79 -17.12 6.69
N GLN A 581 13.33 -16.65 7.85
CA GLN A 581 12.28 -15.62 7.97
C GLN A 581 12.83 -14.26 8.44
N VAL A 582 14.05 -14.20 8.95
CA VAL A 582 14.68 -12.95 9.43
C VAL A 582 16.00 -12.67 8.71
N PRO A 583 16.41 -11.39 8.58
CA PRO A 583 17.68 -11.02 7.96
C PRO A 583 18.87 -11.71 8.65
N PRO A 584 20.03 -11.81 7.96
CA PRO A 584 21.23 -12.38 8.56
C PRO A 584 21.57 -11.75 9.91
N GLN A 585 21.96 -12.59 10.87
CA GLN A 585 22.38 -12.15 12.19
C GLN A 585 23.72 -11.42 12.11
N GLY A 586 23.78 -10.20 12.66
CA GLY A 586 25.03 -9.45 12.74
C GLY A 586 24.85 -8.04 13.25
N LYS A 587 25.95 -7.44 13.70
CA LYS A 587 25.96 -6.04 14.13
C LYS A 587 26.22 -5.14 12.93
N PRO A 588 25.31 -4.20 12.58
CA PRO A 588 25.51 -3.28 11.46
C PRO A 588 26.90 -2.61 11.50
N GLY A 589 27.63 -2.69 10.39
CA GLY A 589 28.99 -2.15 10.24
C GLY A 589 30.05 -2.75 11.14
N HIS A 590 29.80 -3.92 11.73
CA HIS A 590 30.62 -4.54 12.77
C HIS A 590 30.79 -3.66 14.02
N LYS A 591 29.80 -2.80 14.31
CA LYS A 591 29.85 -1.82 15.41
C LYS A 591 29.12 -2.29 16.66
N ASN A 592 29.61 -1.88 17.82
CA ASN A 592 29.06 -2.34 19.11
C ASN A 592 28.06 -1.36 19.73
N THR A 593 28.16 -0.08 19.39
CA THR A 593 27.28 0.94 19.97
C THR A 593 26.12 1.26 19.02
N GLU A 594 24.97 1.62 19.60
CA GLU A 594 23.77 1.99 18.85
C GLU A 594 24.05 3.10 17.82
N LYS A 595 24.79 4.15 18.23
CA LYS A 595 25.19 5.28 17.38
C LYS A 595 26.04 4.84 16.19
N GLU A 596 27.09 4.05 16.44
CA GLU A 596 28.00 3.62 15.40
C GLU A 596 27.32 2.64 14.43
N GLN A 597 26.42 1.78 14.90
CA GLN A 597 25.61 0.93 14.04
C GLN A 597 24.69 1.75 13.13
N THR A 598 24.05 2.80 13.67
CA THR A 598 23.23 3.73 12.87
C THR A 598 24.06 4.47 11.82
N LEU A 599 25.24 4.97 12.19
CA LEU A 599 26.15 5.66 11.27
C LEU A 599 26.87 4.73 10.28
N ALA A 600 26.87 3.41 10.51
CA ALA A 600 27.39 2.46 9.54
C ALA A 600 26.53 2.36 8.29
N TYR A 601 25.24 2.72 8.40
CA TYR A 601 24.28 2.71 7.29
C TYR A 601 24.20 1.35 6.57
N ASP A 602 24.35 0.28 7.34
CA ASP A 602 24.42 -1.11 6.87
C ASP A 602 23.07 -1.81 7.05
N SER A 603 22.48 -2.22 5.93
CA SER A 603 21.20 -2.96 5.86
C SER A 603 21.37 -4.47 5.67
N THR A 604 22.59 -4.99 5.70
CA THR A 604 22.85 -6.40 5.33
C THR A 604 22.60 -7.39 6.47
N VAL A 605 22.51 -6.89 7.70
CA VAL A 605 22.36 -7.66 8.93
C VAL A 605 21.44 -6.97 9.92
N ASN A 606 20.91 -7.72 10.88
CA ASN A 606 20.23 -7.19 12.06
C ASN A 606 20.81 -7.82 13.33
N ASP A 607 20.99 -7.02 14.40
CA ASP A 607 21.67 -7.46 15.63
C ASP A 607 20.74 -8.29 16.51
N TRP A 608 19.93 -9.20 15.96
CA TRP A 608 19.13 -10.16 16.73
C TRP A 608 20.02 -11.29 17.29
N ALA A 609 19.60 -11.98 18.35
CA ALA A 609 20.43 -12.96 19.07
C ALA A 609 19.67 -14.24 19.43
N TRP A 610 20.43 -15.28 19.82
CA TRP A 610 19.87 -16.52 20.37
C TRP A 610 20.07 -16.59 21.90
N ASP A 611 19.03 -16.99 22.62
CA ASP A 611 19.11 -17.50 23.99
C ASP A 611 18.61 -18.95 24.01
N GLY A 612 19.54 -19.90 23.92
CA GLY A 612 19.21 -21.31 23.71
C GLY A 612 18.47 -21.55 22.40
N MET A 613 17.15 -21.79 22.48
CA MET A 613 16.24 -21.96 21.34
C MET A 613 15.32 -20.76 21.10
N LYS A 614 15.46 -19.69 21.90
CA LYS A 614 14.71 -18.45 21.74
C LYS A 614 15.45 -17.50 20.83
N ALA A 615 14.80 -17.08 19.76
CA ALA A 615 15.24 -15.96 18.95
C ALA A 615 14.81 -14.67 19.64
N LEU A 616 15.75 -13.76 19.83
CA LEU A 616 15.56 -12.48 20.49
C LEU A 616 15.86 -11.34 19.51
N SER A 617 15.06 -10.28 19.54
CA SER A 617 15.23 -9.08 18.72
C SER A 617 16.60 -8.43 18.95
N GLU A 618 16.95 -7.44 18.12
CA GLU A 618 18.01 -6.50 18.49
C GLU A 618 17.71 -5.81 19.84
N PRO A 619 18.76 -5.35 20.56
CA PRO A 619 18.55 -4.62 21.80
C PRO A 619 17.69 -3.39 21.53
N GLU A 620 16.65 -3.19 22.32
CA GLU A 620 15.80 -2.01 22.24
C GLU A 620 16.63 -0.71 22.33
N THR A 621 16.28 0.27 21.49
CA THR A 621 16.91 1.60 21.49
C THR A 621 17.00 2.20 22.89
N THR A 622 18.12 2.87 23.14
CA THR A 622 18.31 3.68 24.35
C THR A 622 17.90 5.13 24.15
N TYR A 623 17.68 5.55 22.91
CA TYR A 623 17.14 6.86 22.59
C TYR A 623 15.64 6.93 22.89
N GLU A 624 15.23 8.12 23.32
CA GLU A 624 13.83 8.49 23.51
C GLU A 624 13.54 9.69 22.59
N TRP A 625 12.42 9.64 21.89
CA TRP A 625 11.92 10.75 21.09
C TRP A 625 10.40 10.73 21.06
N VAL A 626 9.79 11.79 20.50
CA VAL A 626 8.34 11.99 20.55
C VAL A 626 7.51 10.78 20.14
N ASN A 627 7.92 10.01 19.12
CA ASN A 627 7.16 8.88 18.59
C ASN A 627 7.50 7.53 19.24
N TYR A 628 8.58 7.45 20.02
CA TYR A 628 8.98 6.19 20.65
C TYR A 628 9.77 6.36 21.93
N LYS A 629 9.39 5.55 22.92
CA LYS A 629 10.14 5.31 24.14
C LYS A 629 10.05 3.83 24.47
N SER A 630 11.19 3.15 24.49
CA SER A 630 11.21 1.74 24.86
C SER A 630 10.80 1.56 26.32
N SER A 631 9.95 0.56 26.60
CA SER A 631 9.65 0.12 27.96
C SER A 631 10.79 -0.68 28.58
N THR A 632 11.74 -1.14 27.76
CA THR A 632 12.86 -1.99 28.18
C THR A 632 14.18 -1.62 27.47
N PRO A 633 14.67 -0.38 27.61
CA PRO A 633 15.86 0.10 26.89
C PRO A 633 17.07 -0.81 27.06
N GLY A 634 17.77 -1.11 25.96
CA GLY A 634 18.94 -1.97 25.91
C GLY A 634 18.69 -3.47 26.13
N LYS A 635 17.43 -3.87 26.35
CA LYS A 635 17.05 -5.29 26.47
C LYS A 635 16.53 -5.82 25.15
N ARG A 636 16.75 -7.11 24.91
CA ARG A 636 16.20 -7.82 23.75
C ARG A 636 14.83 -8.38 24.08
N GLN A 637 13.91 -8.34 23.12
CA GLN A 637 12.58 -8.94 23.24
C GLN A 637 12.55 -10.32 22.58
N GLU A 638 11.60 -11.17 22.96
CA GLU A 638 11.36 -12.42 22.23
C GLU A 638 10.79 -12.12 20.85
N ILE A 639 11.34 -12.74 19.81
CA ILE A 639 10.71 -12.75 18.48
C ILE A 639 9.56 -13.75 18.53
N LEU A 640 8.37 -13.30 18.15
CA LEU A 640 7.13 -14.07 18.24
C LEU A 640 6.73 -14.67 16.89
N PHE A 641 6.03 -15.80 16.95
CA PHE A 641 5.54 -16.55 15.80
C PHE A 641 4.08 -16.96 16.03
N ASP A 642 3.28 -17.05 14.96
CA ASP A 642 1.97 -17.69 15.02
C ASP A 642 2.14 -19.18 15.36
N PRO A 643 1.58 -19.68 16.47
CA PRO A 643 1.75 -21.07 16.88
C PRO A 643 1.16 -22.09 15.90
N ARG A 644 0.26 -21.68 14.99
CA ARG A 644 -0.34 -22.60 14.00
C ARG A 644 0.51 -22.74 12.75
N SER A 645 0.89 -21.61 12.17
CA SER A 645 1.63 -21.58 10.91
C SER A 645 3.15 -21.57 11.09
N GLY A 646 3.64 -21.19 12.26
CA GLY A 646 5.05 -20.92 12.49
C GLY A 646 5.56 -19.67 11.76
N LYS A 647 4.67 -18.88 11.14
CA LYS A 647 5.02 -17.60 10.50
C LYS A 647 5.41 -16.58 11.55
N LEU A 648 6.38 -15.74 11.22
CA LEU A 648 6.77 -14.58 12.01
C LEU A 648 5.56 -13.68 12.32
N SER A 649 5.37 -13.34 13.59
CA SER A 649 4.36 -12.37 14.02
C SER A 649 4.74 -10.98 13.53
N TRP A 650 3.81 -10.30 12.85
CA TRP A 650 4.04 -8.95 12.35
C TRP A 650 3.56 -7.86 13.34
N PRO A 651 4.26 -6.72 13.47
CA PRO A 651 5.66 -6.52 13.11
C PRO A 651 6.61 -7.24 14.10
N TRP A 652 7.86 -7.47 13.70
CA TRP A 652 8.88 -8.06 14.59
C TRP A 652 10.05 -7.10 14.87
N LEU A 653 10.28 -6.15 13.96
CA LEU A 653 11.24 -5.07 14.13
C LEU A 653 10.71 -4.01 15.12
N ARG A 654 11.64 -3.26 15.71
CA ARG A 654 11.37 -2.25 16.73
C ARG A 654 12.07 -0.93 16.37
N PRO A 655 11.53 0.24 16.75
CA PRO A 655 12.10 1.52 16.33
C PRO A 655 13.55 1.75 16.82
N HIS A 656 14.39 2.27 15.92
CA HIS A 656 15.78 2.71 16.12
C HIS A 656 16.02 4.01 15.37
N LEU A 657 16.09 5.13 16.10
CA LEU A 657 16.15 6.46 15.50
C LEU A 657 17.31 6.58 14.50
N GLY A 658 16.97 6.92 13.25
CA GLY A 658 17.92 7.17 12.17
C GLY A 658 18.58 5.93 11.55
N ARG A 659 18.31 4.73 12.06
CA ARG A 659 18.90 3.50 11.52
C ARG A 659 18.20 3.10 10.22
N ARG A 660 19.01 2.76 9.20
CA ARG A 660 18.53 2.16 7.96
C ARG A 660 17.98 0.75 8.26
N VAL A 661 16.78 0.45 7.78
CA VAL A 661 16.17 -0.87 8.00
C VAL A 661 16.94 -1.95 7.23
N PRO A 662 17.00 -3.22 7.69
CA PRO A 662 17.68 -4.26 6.92
C PRO A 662 16.98 -4.58 5.59
N PHE A 663 17.74 -5.11 4.64
CA PHE A 663 17.19 -5.79 3.47
C PHE A 663 16.40 -7.03 3.91
N SER A 664 15.48 -7.47 3.05
CA SER A 664 14.72 -8.68 3.29
C SER A 664 15.65 -9.91 3.36
N PRO A 665 15.28 -10.96 4.11
CA PRO A 665 16.04 -12.20 4.15
C PRO A 665 16.31 -12.73 2.73
N SER A 666 17.58 -12.94 2.39
CA SER A 666 18.02 -13.40 1.06
C SER A 666 17.72 -12.45 -0.10
N HIS A 667 17.47 -11.15 0.16
CA HIS A 667 16.93 -10.20 -0.82
C HIS A 667 15.66 -10.73 -1.50
N SER A 668 14.86 -11.52 -0.76
CA SER A 668 13.61 -12.08 -1.27
C SER A 668 12.59 -10.97 -1.50
N GLY A 669 11.94 -10.97 -2.66
CA GLY A 669 10.79 -10.08 -2.92
C GLY A 669 9.51 -10.49 -2.18
N ALA A 670 9.47 -11.67 -1.57
CA ALA A 670 8.32 -12.16 -0.83
C ALA A 670 8.72 -12.84 0.48
N PRO A 671 9.34 -12.12 1.43
CA PRO A 671 9.93 -12.71 2.63
C PRO A 671 8.91 -13.29 3.60
N TRP A 672 7.65 -12.82 3.58
CA TRP A 672 6.61 -13.32 4.48
C TRP A 672 5.69 -14.34 3.80
N LEU A 673 5.39 -14.16 2.51
CA LEU A 673 4.62 -15.12 1.73
C LEU A 673 5.45 -16.35 1.35
N GLU A 674 6.71 -16.15 0.93
CA GLU A 674 7.57 -17.18 0.34
C GLU A 674 9.00 -17.31 0.93
N PRO A 675 9.20 -17.39 2.26
CA PRO A 675 10.55 -17.50 2.87
C PRO A 675 11.29 -18.83 2.61
N ILE A 676 10.58 -19.89 2.23
CA ILE A 676 11.11 -21.25 2.11
C ILE A 676 11.38 -21.53 0.63
N HIS A 677 12.65 -21.44 0.24
CA HIS A 677 13.15 -22.02 -1.01
C HIS A 677 14.40 -22.85 -0.74
N ARG A 678 14.34 -24.16 -1.04
CA ARG A 678 15.44 -25.11 -0.85
C ARG A 678 15.95 -25.64 -2.18
N ARG A 679 17.26 -25.88 -2.25
CA ARG A 679 17.87 -26.63 -3.35
C ARG A 679 17.63 -28.14 -3.15
N ASP A 680 17.93 -28.94 -4.19
CA ASP A 680 17.72 -30.39 -4.18
C ASP A 680 18.53 -31.13 -3.07
N ASP A 681 19.61 -30.51 -2.61
CA ASP A 681 20.42 -31.02 -1.49
C ASP A 681 19.98 -30.51 -0.11
N GLY A 682 18.88 -29.75 -0.04
CA GLY A 682 18.31 -29.23 1.20
C GLY A 682 18.91 -27.89 1.68
N SER A 683 19.92 -27.34 0.99
CA SER A 683 20.50 -26.03 1.35
C SER A 683 19.60 -24.85 0.95
N ASN A 684 19.79 -23.70 1.61
CA ASN A 684 19.10 -22.45 1.29
C ASN A 684 19.42 -22.01 -0.14
N SER A 685 18.41 -21.67 -0.92
CA SER A 685 18.62 -21.03 -2.23
C SER A 685 18.74 -19.51 -2.10
N THR A 686 19.50 -18.90 -3.01
CA THR A 686 19.57 -17.43 -3.21
C THR A 686 18.59 -16.95 -4.28
N GLU A 687 17.87 -17.89 -4.91
CA GLU A 687 16.76 -17.60 -5.84
C GLU A 687 15.43 -17.49 -5.08
N PRO A 688 14.39 -16.89 -5.69
CA PRO A 688 13.04 -16.91 -5.17
C PRO A 688 12.45 -18.31 -5.22
N ALA A 689 11.47 -18.57 -4.35
CA ALA A 689 10.74 -19.84 -4.33
C ALA A 689 10.15 -20.17 -5.71
N LYS A 690 10.10 -21.44 -6.10
CA LYS A 690 9.40 -21.84 -7.32
C LYS A 690 7.89 -21.57 -7.15
N PRO A 691 7.15 -21.23 -8.22
CA PRO A 691 5.71 -21.10 -8.13
C PRO A 691 5.07 -22.37 -7.53
N GLY A 692 4.21 -22.19 -6.52
CA GLY A 692 3.59 -23.28 -5.76
C GLY A 692 4.44 -23.90 -4.64
N GLU A 693 5.71 -23.52 -4.50
CA GLU A 693 6.63 -24.11 -3.51
C GLU A 693 6.21 -23.82 -2.07
N GLN A 694 5.30 -22.90 -1.81
CA GLN A 694 4.80 -22.59 -0.46
C GLN A 694 3.34 -23.02 -0.26
N GLY A 695 2.81 -23.89 -1.14
CA GLY A 695 1.41 -24.28 -1.12
C GLY A 695 0.50 -23.08 -1.45
N PRO A 696 -0.70 -22.97 -0.86
CA PRO A 696 -1.60 -21.84 -1.10
C PRO A 696 -1.03 -20.47 -0.71
N TRP A 697 -0.04 -20.42 0.18
CA TRP A 697 0.68 -19.19 0.53
C TRP A 697 1.65 -18.70 -0.52
N SER A 698 1.95 -19.51 -1.54
CA SER A 698 2.82 -19.07 -2.63
C SER A 698 2.24 -17.81 -3.24
N LEU A 699 3.06 -16.77 -3.35
CA LEU A 699 2.69 -15.56 -4.05
C LEU A 699 2.27 -15.93 -5.47
N CYS A 700 3.12 -16.69 -6.15
CA CYS A 700 2.84 -17.28 -7.45
C CYS A 700 2.35 -18.73 -7.33
N PRO A 701 1.15 -19.07 -7.84
CA PRO A 701 0.61 -20.44 -7.78
C PRO A 701 1.45 -21.46 -8.53
N GLU A 702 1.27 -22.74 -8.19
CA GLU A 702 1.92 -23.85 -8.89
C GLU A 702 1.66 -23.78 -10.41
N GLY A 703 2.73 -23.86 -11.20
CA GLY A 703 2.65 -23.84 -12.66
C GLY A 703 2.54 -22.45 -13.29
N ALA A 704 2.52 -21.35 -12.52
CA ALA A 704 2.54 -20.00 -13.07
C ALA A 704 3.82 -19.77 -13.91
N PRO A 705 3.71 -19.29 -15.17
CA PRO A 705 4.87 -18.93 -15.98
C PRO A 705 5.68 -17.81 -15.31
N VAL A 706 7.01 -17.92 -15.30
CA VAL A 706 7.88 -16.91 -14.70
C VAL A 706 8.47 -16.02 -15.79
N LYS A 707 8.31 -14.70 -15.66
CA LYS A 707 8.97 -13.68 -16.47
C LYS A 707 10.00 -12.94 -15.63
N LYS A 708 11.22 -12.85 -16.15
CA LYS A 708 12.33 -12.19 -15.47
C LYS A 708 12.67 -10.86 -16.13
N PHE A 709 12.89 -9.84 -15.33
CA PHE A 709 13.38 -8.54 -15.79
C PHE A 709 14.58 -8.11 -14.95
N ASN A 710 15.60 -7.55 -15.60
CA ASN A 710 16.73 -6.91 -14.93
C ASN A 710 16.66 -5.42 -15.26
N ILE A 711 16.35 -4.61 -14.26
CA ILE A 711 16.01 -3.20 -14.42
C ILE A 711 17.05 -2.36 -13.72
N HIS A 712 17.59 -1.39 -14.45
CA HIS A 712 18.48 -0.37 -13.92
C HIS A 712 17.77 0.99 -13.94
N ALA A 713 17.95 1.77 -12.88
CA ALA A 713 17.68 3.20 -12.91
C ALA A 713 18.94 3.96 -13.29
N ILE A 714 18.84 4.80 -14.31
CA ILE A 714 19.97 5.54 -14.87
C ILE A 714 19.70 7.04 -14.93
N THR A 715 20.76 7.84 -14.82
CA THR A 715 20.71 9.28 -15.12
C THR A 715 21.33 9.56 -16.49
N LEU A 716 20.64 10.37 -17.32
CA LEU A 716 21.12 10.84 -18.61
C LEU A 716 20.37 12.10 -19.07
N PRO A 717 20.98 12.96 -19.91
CA PRO A 717 20.27 14.09 -20.49
C PRO A 717 19.12 13.64 -21.40
N ILE A 718 17.91 14.14 -21.17
CA ILE A 718 16.71 13.87 -21.98
C ILE A 718 16.34 15.12 -22.75
N THR A 719 16.29 15.03 -24.08
CA THR A 719 15.86 16.17 -24.89
C THR A 719 14.34 16.16 -25.08
N LEU A 720 13.65 17.02 -24.31
CA LEU A 720 12.19 17.19 -24.33
C LEU A 720 11.69 17.76 -25.66
N LYS A 721 12.46 18.69 -26.24
CA LYS A 721 12.14 19.31 -27.54
C LYS A 721 13.40 19.49 -28.37
N GLY A 722 13.40 18.99 -29.60
CA GLY A 722 14.51 19.20 -30.54
C GLY A 722 14.73 20.68 -30.88
N ALA A 723 15.95 21.04 -31.25
CA ALA A 723 16.25 22.36 -31.77
C ALA A 723 15.48 22.60 -33.08
N THR A 724 15.05 23.85 -33.29
CA THR A 724 14.51 24.32 -34.58
C THR A 724 15.42 25.41 -35.12
N ALA A 725 15.16 25.88 -36.34
CA ALA A 725 15.88 27.03 -36.89
C ALA A 725 15.76 28.32 -36.05
N LYS A 726 14.76 28.41 -35.15
CA LYS A 726 14.46 29.60 -34.35
C LYS A 726 14.62 29.41 -32.85
N THR A 727 14.75 28.17 -32.36
CA THR A 727 14.80 27.88 -30.91
C THR A 727 15.81 26.77 -30.62
N PRO A 728 16.65 26.90 -29.58
CA PRO A 728 17.52 25.82 -29.14
C PRO A 728 16.70 24.61 -28.66
N ALA A 729 17.37 23.47 -28.51
CA ALA A 729 16.77 22.29 -27.90
C ALA A 729 16.44 22.58 -26.43
N ILE A 730 15.33 22.03 -25.95
CA ILE A 730 15.01 21.98 -24.52
C ILE A 730 15.49 20.62 -24.02
N VAL A 731 16.46 20.65 -23.11
CA VAL A 731 17.11 19.47 -22.56
C VAL A 731 16.95 19.52 -21.05
N ASP A 732 16.45 18.44 -20.48
CA ASP A 732 16.64 18.13 -19.08
C ASP A 732 18.02 17.47 -18.92
N PRO A 733 19.01 18.16 -18.33
CA PRO A 733 20.36 17.62 -18.17
C PRO A 733 20.44 16.46 -17.18
N GLY A 734 19.43 16.29 -16.34
CA GLY A 734 19.43 15.37 -15.22
C GLY A 734 18.30 14.34 -15.25
N GLY A 735 17.80 14.03 -16.46
CA GLY A 735 16.71 13.10 -16.65
C GLY A 735 16.99 11.71 -16.09
N LEU A 736 15.93 11.07 -15.59
CA LEU A 736 15.95 9.77 -14.93
C LEU A 736 15.13 8.78 -15.76
N LEU A 737 15.66 7.58 -15.98
CA LEU A 737 14.95 6.52 -16.68
C LEU A 737 15.17 5.17 -15.99
N TYR A 738 14.10 4.40 -15.87
CA TYR A 738 14.19 2.95 -15.77
C TYR A 738 14.49 2.38 -17.16
N VAL A 739 15.40 1.40 -17.23
CA VAL A 739 15.75 0.70 -18.46
C VAL A 739 15.91 -0.78 -18.19
N LEU A 740 15.62 -1.62 -19.18
CA LEU A 740 16.13 -2.99 -19.17
C LEU A 740 17.64 -2.92 -19.35
N HIS A 741 18.38 -3.61 -18.49
CA HIS A 741 19.84 -3.52 -18.50
C HIS A 741 20.43 -3.99 -19.86
N GLU A 742 19.82 -4.97 -20.51
CA GLU A 742 20.22 -5.39 -21.87
C GLU A 742 20.03 -4.32 -22.96
N GLU A 743 19.21 -3.30 -22.72
CA GLU A 743 18.92 -2.20 -23.65
C GLU A 743 19.66 -0.90 -23.29
N GLU A 744 20.19 -0.81 -22.07
CA GLU A 744 20.76 0.40 -21.50
C GLU A 744 21.81 1.06 -22.39
N ALA A 745 22.79 0.29 -22.87
CA ALA A 745 23.87 0.80 -23.70
C ALA A 745 23.37 1.47 -24.99
N GLU A 746 22.23 1.02 -25.52
CA GLU A 746 21.58 1.60 -26.67
C GLU A 746 20.70 2.80 -26.29
N VAL A 747 19.99 2.76 -25.16
CA VAL A 747 19.23 3.92 -24.61
C VAL A 747 20.16 5.12 -24.37
N ARG A 748 21.35 4.89 -23.83
CA ARG A 748 22.35 5.95 -23.59
C ARG A 748 22.86 6.59 -24.89
N LYS A 749 22.90 5.84 -26.00
CA LYS A 749 23.42 6.33 -27.30
C LYS A 749 22.33 6.90 -28.19
N ASN A 750 21.11 6.37 -28.10
CA ASN A 750 20.04 6.63 -29.05
C ASN A 750 18.86 7.32 -28.39
N ARG A 751 18.73 8.63 -28.66
CA ARG A 751 17.62 9.46 -28.16
C ARG A 751 16.24 8.89 -28.48
N ALA A 752 16.06 8.18 -29.60
CA ALA A 752 14.77 7.59 -29.95
C ALA A 752 14.33 6.47 -28.99
N LYS A 753 15.24 5.97 -28.15
CA LYS A 753 14.97 4.97 -27.11
C LYS A 753 14.87 5.53 -25.69
N GLN A 754 14.97 6.85 -25.53
CA GLN A 754 14.85 7.53 -24.24
C GLN A 754 13.37 7.81 -23.92
N PHE A 755 12.61 6.75 -23.65
CA PHE A 755 11.20 6.80 -23.27
C PHE A 755 10.95 5.96 -22.02
N PRO A 756 9.82 6.16 -21.30
CA PRO A 756 9.50 5.38 -20.11
C PRO A 756 9.47 3.87 -20.37
N LEU A 757 10.04 3.08 -19.46
CA LEU A 757 10.07 1.63 -19.58
C LEU A 757 8.65 1.04 -19.50
N VAL A 758 8.34 0.16 -20.45
CA VAL A 758 7.09 -0.63 -20.48
C VAL A 758 7.44 -2.11 -20.53
N ILE A 759 7.03 -2.84 -19.49
CA ILE A 759 7.10 -4.30 -19.42
C ILE A 759 5.70 -4.92 -19.58
N ARG A 760 5.62 -6.22 -19.92
CA ARG A 760 4.35 -6.90 -20.18
C ARG A 760 4.22 -8.23 -19.43
N GLY A 761 3.18 -8.36 -18.62
CA GLY A 761 2.70 -9.60 -18.01
C GLY A 761 1.39 -10.06 -18.65
N ASN A 762 1.21 -11.36 -18.82
CA ASN A 762 -0.10 -11.94 -19.05
C ASN A 762 -0.75 -12.21 -17.69
N VAL A 763 -2.08 -12.25 -17.65
CA VAL A 763 -2.80 -12.79 -16.49
C VAL A 763 -2.27 -14.20 -16.18
N GLN A 764 -1.98 -14.44 -14.91
CA GLN A 764 -1.33 -15.60 -14.30
C GLN A 764 0.19 -15.72 -14.49
N ASP A 765 0.86 -14.72 -15.06
CA ASP A 765 2.32 -14.66 -15.02
C ASP A 765 2.81 -14.29 -13.61
N CYS A 766 3.91 -14.92 -13.22
CA CYS A 766 4.74 -14.56 -12.09
C CYS A 766 5.88 -13.67 -12.60
N ILE A 767 5.91 -12.41 -12.19
CA ILE A 767 6.95 -11.45 -12.56
C ILE A 767 8.04 -11.45 -11.48
N ASP A 768 9.28 -11.49 -11.92
CA ASP A 768 10.49 -11.55 -11.09
C ASP A 768 11.44 -10.44 -11.57
N VAL A 769 11.61 -9.40 -10.77
CA VAL A 769 12.39 -8.22 -11.11
C VAL A 769 13.64 -8.18 -10.24
N VAL A 770 14.81 -8.11 -10.87
CA VAL A 770 16.03 -7.66 -10.19
C VAL A 770 16.19 -6.17 -10.50
N TYR A 771 16.29 -5.36 -9.46
CA TYR A 771 16.39 -3.91 -9.58
C TYR A 771 17.72 -3.40 -9.00
N LYS A 772 18.34 -2.46 -9.71
CA LYS A 772 19.62 -1.82 -9.36
C LYS A 772 19.61 -0.34 -9.75
N SER A 773 20.46 0.44 -9.09
CA SER A 773 20.57 1.88 -9.34
C SER A 773 21.98 2.26 -9.80
N GLU A 774 22.05 3.08 -10.84
CA GLU A 774 23.24 3.79 -11.31
C GLU A 774 23.04 5.31 -11.27
N LEU A 775 22.10 5.78 -10.46
CA LEU A 775 21.89 7.21 -10.24
C LEU A 775 23.16 7.84 -9.65
N LYS A 776 23.25 9.16 -9.71
CA LYS A 776 24.40 9.90 -9.17
C LYS A 776 24.01 10.66 -7.93
N ASP A 777 24.91 10.72 -6.96
CA ASP A 777 24.80 11.69 -5.88
C ASP A 777 25.00 13.09 -6.45
N ASP A 778 23.95 13.91 -6.40
CA ASP A 778 23.99 15.29 -6.86
C ASP A 778 23.27 16.22 -5.87
N THR A 779 23.36 17.54 -6.14
CA THR A 779 22.77 18.56 -5.28
C THR A 779 21.25 18.52 -5.23
N ARG A 780 20.56 17.95 -6.24
CA ARG A 780 19.09 17.91 -6.26
C ARG A 780 18.58 17.00 -5.16
N GLN A 781 19.21 15.83 -5.03
CA GLN A 781 18.89 14.82 -4.03
C GLN A 781 19.70 14.98 -2.73
N GLY A 782 20.29 16.16 -2.48
CA GLY A 782 21.09 16.41 -1.27
C GLY A 782 22.33 15.51 -1.11
N PHE A 783 22.87 14.98 -2.21
CA PHE A 783 23.95 13.98 -2.24
C PHE A 783 23.58 12.64 -1.58
N SER A 784 22.29 12.29 -1.62
CA SER A 784 21.73 11.13 -0.93
C SER A 784 20.92 10.26 -1.90
N SER A 785 21.41 10.06 -3.13
CA SER A 785 20.66 9.36 -4.16
C SER A 785 20.22 7.96 -3.71
N LYS A 786 18.92 7.74 -3.71
CA LYS A 786 18.26 6.44 -3.57
C LYS A 786 17.09 6.40 -4.53
N THR A 787 16.68 5.19 -4.88
CA THR A 787 15.51 4.98 -5.73
C THR A 787 14.91 3.62 -5.45
N ASN A 788 13.60 3.50 -5.65
CA ASN A 788 12.82 2.28 -5.55
C ASN A 788 11.94 2.09 -6.79
N LEU A 789 11.05 1.11 -6.71
CA LEU A 789 10.14 0.73 -7.78
C LEU A 789 8.78 0.39 -7.15
N HIS A 790 7.79 1.27 -7.28
CA HIS A 790 6.45 1.04 -6.73
C HIS A 790 5.48 0.50 -7.78
N PRO A 791 5.02 -0.76 -7.68
CA PRO A 791 4.05 -1.33 -8.60
C PRO A 791 2.60 -1.17 -8.10
N HIS A 792 1.64 -1.23 -9.04
CA HIS A 792 0.22 -1.05 -8.75
C HIS A 792 -0.60 -2.34 -9.01
N MET A 793 -1.61 -2.62 -8.17
CA MET A 793 -2.65 -3.66 -8.33
C MET A 793 -2.26 -5.15 -8.33
N PHE A 794 -1.01 -5.52 -8.60
CA PHE A 794 -0.58 -6.94 -8.61
C PHE A 794 -0.70 -7.57 -7.23
N GLN A 795 -0.79 -8.90 -7.12
CA GLN A 795 -0.46 -9.55 -5.84
C GLN A 795 1.05 -9.46 -5.62
N PHE A 796 1.49 -8.99 -4.45
CA PHE A 796 2.89 -8.97 -4.01
C PHE A 796 3.00 -8.89 -2.48
N ASP A 797 4.21 -9.07 -1.95
CA ASP A 797 4.52 -8.91 -0.52
C ASP A 797 4.97 -7.47 -0.23
N THR A 798 4.15 -6.69 0.45
CA THR A 798 4.44 -5.28 0.75
C THR A 798 5.67 -5.08 1.62
N GLN A 799 6.16 -6.13 2.30
CA GLN A 799 7.36 -6.03 3.11
C GLN A 799 8.63 -5.87 2.27
N ALA A 800 8.62 -6.24 0.98
CA ALA A 800 9.82 -6.22 0.13
C ALA A 800 9.59 -5.97 -1.38
N SER A 801 8.35 -5.84 -1.85
CA SER A 801 8.02 -5.58 -3.27
C SER A 801 7.06 -4.40 -3.46
N ASP A 802 6.93 -3.52 -2.47
CA ASP A 802 6.08 -2.33 -2.60
C ASP A 802 6.83 -1.12 -3.16
N GLY A 803 8.14 -1.00 -2.92
CA GLY A 803 8.94 0.18 -3.30
C GLY A 803 9.29 1.08 -2.11
N PRO A 804 8.35 1.81 -1.47
CA PRO A 804 8.65 2.63 -0.31
C PRO A 804 8.80 1.79 0.98
N ILE A 805 9.54 2.34 1.94
CA ILE A 805 9.84 1.66 3.21
C ILE A 805 8.79 2.05 4.24
N ILE A 806 7.72 1.28 4.30
CA ILE A 806 6.53 1.61 5.10
C ILE A 806 6.58 0.92 6.44
N GLY A 807 6.43 1.69 7.52
CA GLY A 807 6.33 1.14 8.87
C GLY A 807 7.55 0.28 9.23
N PHE A 808 7.35 -1.03 9.35
CA PHE A 808 8.41 -2.00 9.67
C PHE A 808 8.87 -2.85 8.48
N SER A 809 8.49 -2.47 7.25
CA SER A 809 8.91 -3.15 6.02
C SER A 809 10.43 -3.05 5.79
N TYR A 810 10.98 -3.97 4.98
CA TYR A 810 12.41 -4.04 4.70
C TYR A 810 12.88 -2.93 3.75
N GLU A 811 14.19 -2.82 3.58
CA GLU A 811 14.81 -1.86 2.68
C GLU A 811 14.51 -2.21 1.22
N MET A 812 13.93 -1.24 0.50
CA MET A 812 13.51 -1.34 -0.90
C MET A 812 14.00 -0.15 -1.73
N SER A 813 14.75 0.77 -1.12
CA SER A 813 15.36 1.93 -1.77
C SER A 813 16.88 1.75 -1.84
N LEU A 814 17.41 1.74 -3.05
CA LEU A 814 18.80 1.37 -3.31
C LEU A 814 19.71 2.57 -3.46
N ARG A 815 20.87 2.52 -2.82
CA ARG A 815 21.97 3.42 -3.19
C ARG A 815 22.59 2.98 -4.52
N PRO A 816 23.21 3.88 -5.30
CA PRO A 816 23.82 3.52 -6.56
C PRO A 816 25.04 2.61 -6.40
N PHE A 817 25.03 1.45 -7.02
CA PHE A 817 26.13 0.48 -6.86
C PHE A 817 27.44 0.94 -7.53
N THR A 818 27.39 1.94 -8.40
CA THR A 818 28.53 2.50 -9.14
C THR A 818 29.37 3.50 -8.33
N ILE A 819 28.88 3.96 -7.18
CA ILE A 819 29.61 4.89 -6.30
C ILE A 819 30.63 4.11 -5.46
N LEU A 820 31.88 4.04 -5.93
CA LEU A 820 32.96 3.26 -5.28
C LEU A 820 33.82 4.08 -4.30
N LYS A 821 33.61 5.39 -4.23
CA LYS A 821 34.34 6.34 -3.39
C LYS A 821 33.44 7.52 -3.04
N ASP A 822 33.77 8.22 -1.97
CA ASP A 822 33.09 9.44 -1.59
C ASP A 822 33.54 10.57 -2.54
N GLU A 823 32.65 10.99 -3.43
CA GLU A 823 32.89 12.08 -4.38
C GLU A 823 32.63 13.46 -3.76
N HIS A 824 31.96 13.51 -2.60
CA HIS A 824 31.53 14.72 -1.94
C HIS A 824 31.76 14.67 -0.42
N PRO A 825 33.03 14.66 0.04
CA PRO A 825 33.34 14.49 1.46
C PRO A 825 32.62 15.46 2.38
N GLY A 826 31.97 14.92 3.41
CA GLY A 826 31.22 15.70 4.40
C GLY A 826 29.82 16.12 3.94
N LYS A 827 29.34 15.60 2.80
CA LYS A 827 27.97 15.83 2.31
C LYS A 827 27.27 14.49 2.07
N GLY A 828 25.96 14.45 2.29
CA GLY A 828 25.12 13.32 1.92
C GLY A 828 25.37 12.05 2.73
N MET A 829 25.08 10.92 2.07
CA MET A 829 25.15 9.58 2.64
C MET A 829 26.51 8.90 2.42
N PRO A 830 26.85 7.86 3.21
CA PRO A 830 28.12 7.18 3.03
C PRO A 830 28.20 6.45 1.68
N VAL A 831 29.43 6.10 1.31
CA VAL A 831 29.69 5.25 0.13
C VAL A 831 28.94 3.94 0.32
N PRO A 832 28.19 3.48 -0.70
CA PRO A 832 27.45 2.24 -0.59
C PRO A 832 28.36 1.03 -0.35
N MET A 833 27.77 -0.07 0.11
CA MET A 833 28.50 -1.31 0.39
C MET A 833 28.79 -2.07 -0.91
N ASN A 834 29.75 -1.55 -1.66
CA ASN A 834 30.23 -2.10 -2.92
C ASN A 834 31.77 -2.20 -2.93
N THR A 835 32.28 -3.03 -3.83
CA THR A 835 33.70 -3.31 -4.02
C THR A 835 33.97 -3.77 -5.45
N THR A 836 35.23 -3.81 -5.86
CA THR A 836 35.65 -4.30 -7.18
C THR A 836 36.40 -5.62 -7.07
N ILE A 837 36.21 -6.51 -8.05
CA ILE A 837 36.94 -7.76 -8.17
C ILE A 837 38.39 -7.48 -8.62
N GLU A 838 39.36 -8.07 -7.93
CA GLU A 838 40.80 -7.82 -8.16
C GLU A 838 41.48 -8.87 -9.07
N ALA A 839 40.82 -10.01 -9.28
CA ALA A 839 41.33 -11.08 -10.14
C ALA A 839 40.17 -11.81 -10.83
N ASP A 840 40.38 -12.24 -12.07
CA ASP A 840 39.42 -13.07 -12.81
C ASP A 840 39.04 -14.31 -11.99
N ALA A 841 37.74 -14.56 -11.89
CA ALA A 841 37.16 -15.77 -11.31
C ALA A 841 36.50 -16.58 -12.44
N ALA A 842 36.95 -17.83 -12.60
CA ALA A 842 36.33 -18.72 -13.57
C ALA A 842 34.92 -19.14 -13.11
N LYS A 843 34.06 -19.50 -14.06
CA LYS A 843 32.81 -20.20 -13.76
C LYS A 843 33.09 -21.41 -12.89
N GLY A 844 32.31 -21.58 -11.82
CA GLY A 844 32.52 -22.63 -10.82
C GLY A 844 33.56 -22.29 -9.76
N ALA A 845 34.12 -21.07 -9.74
CA ALA A 845 34.93 -20.60 -8.62
C ALA A 845 34.07 -20.50 -7.35
N THR A 846 34.62 -20.89 -6.21
CA THR A 846 33.94 -20.80 -4.90
C THR A 846 34.33 -19.55 -4.12
N SER A 847 35.22 -18.73 -4.65
CA SER A 847 35.67 -17.50 -4.02
C SER A 847 36.08 -16.44 -5.04
N ILE A 848 36.03 -15.19 -4.61
CA ILE A 848 36.54 -14.02 -5.33
C ILE A 848 37.50 -13.24 -4.43
N LYS A 849 38.50 -12.61 -5.04
CA LYS A 849 39.34 -11.62 -4.38
C LYS A 849 38.82 -10.24 -4.73
N VAL A 850 38.52 -9.42 -3.74
CA VAL A 850 37.99 -8.06 -3.92
C VAL A 850 38.95 -7.00 -3.38
N LYS A 851 38.68 -5.74 -3.67
CA LYS A 851 39.49 -4.62 -3.20
C LYS A 851 39.35 -4.38 -1.69
N ASP A 852 38.13 -4.50 -1.19
CA ASP A 852 37.78 -4.36 0.22
C ASP A 852 36.60 -5.29 0.52
N ALA A 853 36.81 -6.24 1.45
CA ALA A 853 35.75 -7.12 1.95
C ALA A 853 35.30 -6.78 3.38
N SER A 854 35.94 -5.80 4.04
CA SER A 854 35.73 -5.49 5.46
C SER A 854 34.32 -5.03 5.79
N LYS A 855 33.60 -4.53 4.78
CA LYS A 855 32.23 -4.05 4.91
C LYS A 855 31.21 -5.18 4.97
N PHE A 856 31.51 -6.37 4.44
CA PHE A 856 30.50 -7.43 4.29
C PHE A 856 30.39 -8.33 5.52
N HIS A 857 29.26 -9.01 5.62
CA HIS A 857 28.95 -9.98 6.67
C HIS A 857 28.83 -11.40 6.10
N VAL A 858 29.15 -12.40 6.92
CA VAL A 858 28.88 -13.81 6.59
C VAL A 858 27.38 -14.05 6.62
N LYS A 859 26.89 -14.96 5.76
CA LYS A 859 25.47 -15.26 5.49
C LYS A 859 24.70 -14.18 4.70
N THR A 860 25.32 -13.05 4.37
CA THR A 860 24.73 -12.04 3.48
C THR A 860 24.85 -12.46 2.02
N GLU A 861 23.85 -12.13 1.21
CA GLU A 861 23.86 -12.23 -0.24
C GLU A 861 24.62 -11.06 -0.87
N LEU A 862 25.63 -11.40 -1.67
CA LEU A 862 26.39 -10.46 -2.46
C LEU A 862 26.00 -10.61 -3.93
N GLY A 863 25.57 -9.51 -4.56
CA GLY A 863 25.44 -9.44 -6.00
C GLY A 863 26.82 -9.38 -6.64
N VAL A 864 27.13 -10.29 -7.56
CA VAL A 864 28.40 -10.37 -8.28
C VAL A 864 28.13 -10.11 -9.76
N GLY A 865 28.93 -9.26 -10.41
CA GLY A 865 28.67 -8.82 -11.79
C GLY A 865 27.50 -7.85 -11.86
N MET A 866 27.50 -6.82 -10.99
CA MET A 866 26.36 -5.89 -10.84
C MET A 866 25.94 -5.22 -12.15
N ASP A 867 26.89 -4.92 -13.04
CA ASP A 867 26.70 -4.25 -14.33
C ASP A 867 26.75 -5.20 -15.54
N GLU A 868 26.62 -6.52 -15.30
CA GLU A 868 26.77 -7.54 -16.35
C GLU A 868 25.42 -8.07 -16.85
N VAL A 869 25.07 -7.76 -18.11
CA VAL A 869 23.78 -8.08 -18.77
C VAL A 869 23.32 -9.53 -18.62
N ASN A 870 24.25 -10.49 -18.66
CA ASN A 870 23.96 -11.92 -18.45
C ASN A 870 24.94 -12.57 -17.47
N GLY A 871 25.61 -11.75 -16.66
CA GLY A 871 26.64 -12.19 -15.70
C GLY A 871 26.25 -11.96 -14.25
N PHE A 872 25.21 -11.18 -13.98
CA PHE A 872 24.75 -10.95 -12.60
C PHE A 872 24.27 -12.24 -11.93
N GLU A 873 24.77 -12.49 -10.71
CA GLU A 873 24.24 -13.52 -9.83
C GLU A 873 24.28 -13.10 -8.35
N SER A 874 23.37 -13.67 -7.55
CA SER A 874 23.37 -13.52 -6.09
C SER A 874 24.06 -14.71 -5.43
N ALA A 875 25.11 -14.42 -4.67
CA ALA A 875 25.92 -15.44 -4.00
C ALA A 875 26.00 -15.18 -2.49
N ARG A 876 25.64 -16.18 -1.69
CA ARG A 876 25.69 -16.09 -0.22
C ARG A 876 27.11 -16.32 0.30
N ILE A 877 27.58 -15.41 1.14
CA ILE A 877 28.92 -15.44 1.74
C ILE A 877 28.99 -16.53 2.82
N SER A 878 29.91 -17.47 2.69
CA SER A 878 30.18 -18.52 3.70
C SER A 878 31.35 -18.16 4.62
N LYS A 879 32.36 -17.46 4.09
CA LYS A 879 33.56 -17.06 4.83
C LYS A 879 34.19 -15.81 4.21
N ILE A 880 34.74 -14.93 5.05
CA ILE A 880 35.58 -13.80 4.65
C ILE A 880 36.97 -14.00 5.27
N ASP A 881 38.03 -13.92 4.45
CA ASP A 881 39.43 -14.07 4.87
C ASP A 881 40.28 -12.97 4.23
N GLY A 882 40.55 -11.91 5.00
CA GLY A 882 41.07 -10.65 4.47
C GLY A 882 40.15 -10.11 3.39
N ASN A 883 40.67 -9.97 2.17
CA ASN A 883 39.93 -9.52 0.99
C ASN A 883 39.43 -10.66 0.08
N THR A 884 39.42 -11.89 0.59
CA THR A 884 38.88 -13.05 -0.12
C THR A 884 37.50 -13.39 0.43
N ILE A 885 36.50 -13.36 -0.43
CA ILE A 885 35.13 -13.74 -0.11
C ILE A 885 34.91 -15.15 -0.65
N THR A 886 34.53 -16.09 0.22
CA THR A 886 34.16 -17.46 -0.15
C THR A 886 32.64 -17.57 -0.08
N PHE A 887 32.05 -18.24 -1.06
CA PHE A 887 30.62 -18.43 -1.15
C PHE A 887 30.21 -19.83 -0.67
N GLU A 888 28.95 -19.99 -0.30
CA GLU A 888 28.40 -21.31 0.04
C GLU A 888 28.36 -22.26 -1.16
N ARG A 889 28.38 -21.70 -2.38
CA ARG A 889 28.35 -22.43 -3.64
C ARG A 889 29.27 -21.84 -4.70
N PRO A 890 29.69 -22.66 -5.68
CA PRO A 890 30.39 -22.18 -6.86
C PRO A 890 29.55 -21.15 -7.64
N LEU A 891 30.20 -20.12 -8.16
CA LEU A 891 29.61 -19.11 -9.04
C LEU A 891 29.12 -19.73 -10.36
N LEU A 892 27.95 -19.30 -10.83
CA LEU A 892 27.32 -19.74 -12.06
C LEU A 892 27.97 -19.15 -13.32
N HIS A 893 28.53 -17.95 -13.18
CA HIS A 893 29.16 -17.16 -14.23
C HIS A 893 30.67 -17.00 -13.98
N ALA A 894 31.39 -16.65 -15.04
CA ALA A 894 32.78 -16.21 -14.91
C ALA A 894 32.77 -14.69 -14.73
N HIS A 895 33.62 -14.19 -13.84
CA HIS A 895 33.70 -12.78 -13.50
C HIS A 895 35.10 -12.26 -13.74
N LYS A 896 35.19 -11.05 -14.29
CA LYS A 896 36.45 -10.39 -14.65
C LYS A 896 36.92 -9.44 -13.56
N LYS A 897 38.25 -9.25 -13.52
CA LYS A 897 38.83 -8.15 -12.76
C LYS A 897 38.18 -6.82 -13.18
N GLY A 898 37.79 -6.03 -12.19
CA GLY A 898 37.16 -4.72 -12.37
C GLY A 898 35.63 -4.73 -12.25
N GLU A 899 34.98 -5.89 -12.37
CA GLU A 899 33.54 -6.01 -12.13
C GLU A 899 33.19 -5.64 -10.68
N ILE A 900 32.00 -5.08 -10.49
CA ILE A 900 31.50 -4.64 -9.18
C ILE A 900 30.77 -5.79 -8.49
N ALA A 901 31.06 -5.95 -7.20
CA ALA A 901 30.25 -6.75 -6.28
C ALA A 901 29.63 -5.84 -5.22
N SER A 902 28.32 -6.00 -4.95
CA SER A 902 27.58 -5.13 -4.06
C SER A 902 26.35 -5.80 -3.44
N VAL A 903 25.92 -5.27 -2.30
CA VAL A 903 24.64 -5.61 -1.66
C VAL A 903 23.51 -4.67 -2.08
N GLU A 904 23.78 -3.58 -2.83
CA GLU A 904 22.75 -2.61 -3.24
C GLU A 904 22.01 -3.10 -4.49
N TRP A 905 21.18 -4.11 -4.30
CA TRP A 905 20.18 -4.58 -5.25
C TRP A 905 18.96 -5.09 -4.48
N ILE A 906 17.80 -5.00 -5.08
CA ILE A 906 16.59 -5.65 -4.54
C ILE A 906 16.02 -6.59 -5.57
N ARG A 907 15.14 -7.48 -5.10
CA ARG A 907 14.34 -8.31 -5.96
C ARG A 907 12.88 -8.09 -5.61
N GLU A 908 12.07 -7.81 -6.61
CA GLU A 908 10.63 -7.75 -6.44
C GLU A 908 9.95 -8.93 -7.12
N ARG A 909 8.82 -9.33 -6.56
CA ARG A 909 8.04 -10.43 -7.08
C ARG A 909 6.57 -10.07 -7.11
N TRP A 910 5.95 -10.27 -8.27
CA TRP A 910 4.54 -9.95 -8.48
C TRP A 910 3.81 -11.09 -9.15
N TYR A 911 2.52 -11.22 -8.88
CA TYR A 911 1.64 -12.17 -9.55
C TYR A 911 0.47 -11.41 -10.17
N VAL A 912 0.34 -11.53 -11.49
CA VAL A 912 -0.71 -10.89 -12.28
C VAL A 912 -1.99 -11.73 -12.14
N ASP A 913 -2.80 -11.48 -11.13
CA ASP A 913 -3.93 -12.33 -10.78
C ASP A 913 -5.25 -12.00 -11.51
N ALA A 914 -5.37 -10.79 -12.05
CA ALA A 914 -6.54 -10.28 -12.76
C ALA A 914 -6.14 -9.41 -13.96
N ASP A 915 -7.12 -9.07 -14.81
CA ASP A 915 -6.94 -8.08 -15.86
C ASP A 915 -7.29 -6.69 -15.30
N PHE A 916 -6.26 -5.86 -15.19
CA PHE A 916 -6.34 -4.47 -14.77
C PHE A 916 -5.92 -3.50 -15.89
N GLY A 917 -5.74 -3.98 -17.12
CA GLY A 917 -5.29 -3.16 -18.24
C GLY A 917 -3.85 -2.65 -18.07
N THR A 918 -3.69 -1.32 -18.04
CA THR A 918 -2.36 -0.69 -17.90
C THR A 918 -2.14 -0.23 -16.47
N THR A 919 -1.14 -0.80 -15.82
CA THR A 919 -0.64 -0.35 -14.51
C THR A 919 0.55 0.57 -14.69
N PHE A 920 0.53 1.66 -13.95
CA PHE A 920 1.68 2.55 -13.80
C PHE A 920 2.60 2.02 -12.67
N TRP A 921 3.84 2.51 -12.64
CA TRP A 921 4.83 2.26 -11.59
C TRP A 921 5.80 3.44 -11.53
N HIS A 922 6.34 3.74 -10.36
CA HIS A 922 7.18 4.93 -10.17
C HIS A 922 8.05 4.88 -8.92
N ASP A 923 8.92 5.88 -8.76
CA ASP A 923 9.72 6.09 -7.56
C ASP A 923 8.91 6.79 -6.46
N HIS A 924 9.22 6.49 -5.20
CA HIS A 924 8.65 7.15 -4.02
C HIS A 924 9.69 7.86 -3.15
N VAL A 925 10.98 7.77 -3.48
CA VAL A 925 12.05 8.33 -2.65
C VAL A 925 12.07 9.85 -2.72
N TYR A 926 12.12 10.40 -3.93
CA TYR A 926 12.15 11.85 -4.16
C TYR A 926 10.93 12.29 -4.97
N GLY A 927 9.75 12.18 -4.35
CA GLY A 927 8.47 12.49 -4.98
C GLY A 927 8.35 13.87 -5.60
N LEU A 928 9.08 14.86 -5.07
CA LEU A 928 9.04 16.24 -5.55
C LEU A 928 9.93 16.49 -6.77
N ASP A 929 10.91 15.61 -7.01
CA ASP A 929 11.88 15.68 -8.11
C ASP A 929 11.62 14.67 -9.22
N SER A 930 10.64 13.76 -9.03
CA SER A 930 10.32 12.63 -9.91
C SER A 930 9.38 12.98 -11.07
#